data_AF-A0A7N0TRH0-F1
#
_entry.id   AF-A0A7N0TRH0-F1
#
_cell.length_a   1.000
_cell.length_b   1.000
_cell.length_c   1.000
_cell.angle_alpha   90.00
_cell.angle_beta   90.00
_cell.angle_gamma   90.00
#
_symmetry.space_group_name_H-M   'P 1'
#
loop_
_entity.id
_entity.type
_entity.pdbx_description
1 polymer ?
#
loop_
_entity_poly.entity_id
_entity_poly.type
_entity_poly.pdbx_seq_one_letter_code
_entity_poly.pdbx_strand_id
1 'polypeptide(L)'
;MVMDVHERYRTESHSQASARFNERFLLSLASCKSCIVMDDELNILPISSHIRSITPVPAKEDSNGLSESEMDLKSLKEQLSDDFPIGPLIKQCSTLDQGKAVITFLDSILDKTLRSTIALTAARGRGKSAALGLAIAGAVAAGYSNIFVTAPSPENLKTLFEFVHRGFDSLEYKEHMDYDVVKSPNPEFKKATIRVNIYKQHRQTIQYIQPHECEKLSQVELLVIDEAAAIPLPIVKSLLGPYLVFLSSTVNGYEGTGRSLSLKLIQQLEEQSRGTAKSAEGSHSGRLFKKVELSESIRYAPGDPVESWLNGLLCLDVANAIPNISRLPPPSDCDLYYVNRDTLFSYHKDSEVFLQRMMALYVSSHYKNSPNDIQLMADAPAHHLFVLLGPVDESKNHLPDILCVIQVCLEGQISRRSAVKSLSEGHQPHGDQIPWKFCEQFKDTVFPTLSGARIVRIATHPSAMRLGYGSVAVQLLTRYFEGQLTTISEAEIESDTEASPVKITEPTEKVSLLEEQIKPRTDLPHLLVHLRERRPEKLHYMGVSFGLTLDLFRFWRKHNFGPFYICHVPSAVTGEHTCMVLKALKNDDLEVDESDEWGFFGPFYREYKEKFARLLHSEFRNMEYKLAMSILDPKINFSEQERAGSSSNEFLTSLDSIMTPHDLQRLESYANNLADYHSISDLVLDLARHYFRGEFPVTLSYVQASVLLCMGLQGQDISYVERQMKLERSQILSLFIKVMKKLYKYLYSIAAKEIESTLPRIKQVVMKPHEISLDDDLNTGAKKVEDEMKAKSEGLLDPEALQQYAIVDKEADFEKALQNGGKLPASGLISVKSAKSKTEKYGKNKDHKESGKKRGKDHQGSRSNKKKKQ
;
A
#
# COMPACT_ATOMS: atom_id res chain seq x y z
N MET A 1 -21.59 30.01 18.71
CA MET A 1 -22.16 28.66 18.98
C MET A 1 -21.10 27.63 18.62
N VAL A 2 -20.56 26.90 19.61
CA VAL A 2 -19.58 25.83 19.39
C VAL A 2 -20.33 24.51 19.60
N MET A 3 -20.40 23.65 18.57
CA MET A 3 -20.96 22.30 18.74
C MET A 3 -19.87 21.37 19.28
N ASP A 4 -20.24 20.31 20.02
CA ASP A 4 -19.32 19.29 20.52
C ASP A 4 -18.45 18.66 19.40
N VAL A 5 -18.97 18.62 18.17
CA VAL A 5 -18.24 18.13 16.98
C VAL A 5 -17.01 19.00 16.68
N HIS A 6 -17.02 20.29 17.04
CA HIS A 6 -15.93 21.21 16.77
C HIS A 6 -14.67 20.86 17.55
N GLU A 7 -14.79 20.16 18.69
CA GLU A 7 -13.62 19.65 19.42
C GLU A 7 -12.84 18.62 18.61
N ARG A 8 -13.51 17.84 17.74
CA ARG A 8 -12.87 16.85 16.86
C ARG A 8 -12.12 17.46 15.68
N TYR A 9 -12.39 18.73 15.36
CA TYR A 9 -11.78 19.44 14.23
C TYR A 9 -10.59 20.31 14.63
N ARG A 10 -10.31 20.42 15.94
CA ARG A 10 -9.18 21.16 16.48
C ARG A 10 -7.94 20.27 16.51
N THR A 11 -6.85 20.76 15.93
CA THR A 11 -5.51 20.19 16.10
C THR A 11 -4.70 21.04 17.07
N GLU A 12 -3.53 20.56 17.50
CA GLU A 12 -2.63 21.34 18.36
C GLU A 12 -2.16 22.63 17.64
N SER A 13 -1.98 22.56 16.33
CA SER A 13 -1.61 23.68 15.46
C SER A 13 -2.78 24.63 15.12
N HIS A 14 -4.01 24.11 15.06
CA HIS A 14 -5.20 24.90 14.69
C HIS A 14 -6.35 24.70 15.68
N SER A 15 -6.46 25.64 16.64
CA SER A 15 -7.44 25.56 17.73
C SER A 15 -8.79 26.25 17.45
N GLN A 16 -8.85 27.16 16.47
CA GLN A 16 -10.07 27.92 16.14
C GLN A 16 -10.84 27.27 14.98
N ALA A 17 -11.96 26.61 15.29
CA ALA A 17 -12.91 26.10 14.30
C ALA A 17 -14.01 27.14 14.05
N SER A 18 -14.31 27.41 12.78
CA SER A 18 -15.35 28.35 12.33
C SER A 18 -16.63 27.61 11.94
N ALA A 19 -17.81 28.11 12.33
CA ALA A 19 -19.09 27.43 12.11
C ALA A 19 -19.73 27.75 10.73
N ARG A 20 -19.00 27.50 9.63
CA ARG A 20 -19.47 27.85 8.27
C ARG A 20 -20.68 27.03 7.84
N PHE A 21 -20.73 25.75 8.22
CA PHE A 21 -21.87 24.90 7.89
C PHE A 21 -23.17 25.41 8.54
N ASN A 22 -23.09 25.92 9.77
CA ASN A 22 -24.25 26.48 10.47
C ASN A 22 -24.75 27.77 9.83
N GLU A 23 -23.85 28.65 9.37
CA GLU A 23 -24.23 29.84 8.60
C GLU A 23 -24.97 29.45 7.31
N ARG A 24 -24.43 28.48 6.55
CA ARG A 24 -25.10 27.94 5.35
C ARG A 24 -26.46 27.31 5.69
N PHE A 25 -26.54 26.56 6.79
CA PHE A 25 -27.79 25.95 7.24
C PHE A 25 -28.87 26.99 7.48
N LEU A 26 -28.58 28.05 8.25
CA LEU A 26 -29.52 29.13 8.54
C LEU A 26 -29.99 29.85 7.27
N LEU A 27 -29.06 30.17 6.36
CA LEU A 27 -29.39 30.78 5.07
C LEU A 27 -30.25 29.85 4.21
N SER A 28 -29.99 28.54 4.26
CA SER A 28 -30.79 27.56 3.52
C SER A 28 -32.24 27.45 4.04
N LEU A 29 -32.49 27.68 5.33
CA LEU A 29 -33.84 27.64 5.89
C LEU A 29 -34.73 28.74 5.31
N ALA A 30 -34.16 29.91 5.02
CA ALA A 30 -34.88 31.01 4.36
C ALA A 30 -35.34 30.63 2.94
N SER A 31 -34.65 29.72 2.26
CA SER A 31 -35.06 29.22 0.93
C SER A 31 -36.13 28.12 0.98
N CYS A 32 -36.31 27.48 2.14
CA CYS A 32 -37.22 26.34 2.30
C CYS A 32 -38.66 26.82 2.47
N LYS A 33 -39.52 26.51 1.49
CA LYS A 33 -40.93 26.94 1.47
C LYS A 33 -41.77 26.37 2.62
N SER A 34 -41.36 25.23 3.19
CA SER A 34 -42.08 24.51 4.25
C SER A 34 -41.46 24.68 5.64
N CYS A 35 -40.52 25.61 5.82
CA CYS A 35 -39.85 25.85 7.11
C CYS A 35 -40.42 27.09 7.81
N ILE A 36 -40.87 26.93 9.05
CA ILE A 36 -41.35 28.02 9.91
C ILE A 36 -40.32 28.31 10.99
N VAL A 37 -39.92 29.57 11.15
CA VAL A 37 -39.09 30.00 12.28
C VAL A 37 -39.97 30.79 13.24
N MET A 38 -40.06 30.31 14.47
CA MET A 38 -40.88 30.89 15.53
C MET A 38 -40.01 31.20 16.75
N ASP A 39 -40.38 32.23 17.52
CA ASP A 39 -39.82 32.46 18.84
C ASP A 39 -40.50 31.58 19.90
N ASP A 40 -40.06 31.71 21.16
CA ASP A 40 -40.60 30.98 22.31
C ASP A 40 -42.09 31.28 22.58
N GLU A 41 -42.60 32.39 22.03
CA GLU A 41 -43.99 32.83 22.13
C GLU A 41 -44.83 32.44 20.91
N LEU A 42 -44.27 31.64 19.98
CA LEU A 42 -44.90 31.21 18.72
C LEU A 42 -45.16 32.34 17.71
N ASN A 43 -44.48 33.49 17.85
CA ASN A 43 -44.53 34.55 16.84
C ASN A 43 -43.68 34.17 15.63
N ILE A 44 -44.23 34.36 14.43
CA ILE A 44 -43.54 34.04 13.17
C ILE A 44 -42.52 35.12 12.84
N LEU A 45 -41.25 34.73 12.74
CA LEU A 45 -40.16 35.62 12.38
C LEU A 45 -40.16 35.97 10.87
N PRO A 46 -39.65 37.16 10.49
CA PRO A 46 -39.64 37.64 9.11
C PRO A 46 -38.78 36.79 8.15
N ILE A 47 -37.87 35.96 8.68
CA ILE A 47 -37.04 35.02 7.90
C ILE A 47 -37.92 34.05 7.10
N SER A 48 -39.10 33.70 7.60
CA SER A 48 -40.09 32.85 6.92
C SER A 48 -41.27 33.65 6.35
N SER A 49 -41.02 34.79 5.69
CA SER A 49 -42.09 35.63 5.14
C SER A 49 -42.99 34.94 4.12
N HIS A 50 -42.49 33.91 3.41
CA HIS A 50 -43.24 33.08 2.46
C HIS A 50 -44.44 32.35 3.09
N ILE A 51 -44.41 32.13 4.40
CA ILE A 51 -45.45 31.40 5.14
C ILE A 51 -46.68 32.25 5.39
N ARG A 52 -46.53 33.58 5.42
CA ARG A 52 -47.67 34.50 5.59
C ARG A 52 -48.71 34.37 4.48
N SER A 53 -48.36 33.75 3.34
CA SER A 53 -49.23 33.49 2.20
C SER A 53 -49.73 32.03 2.09
N ILE A 54 -49.50 31.16 3.09
CA ILE A 54 -50.01 29.78 3.02
C ILE A 54 -51.54 29.78 3.15
N THR A 55 -52.21 29.29 2.11
CA THR A 55 -53.64 29.01 2.13
C THR A 55 -53.89 27.55 2.52
N PRO A 56 -54.88 27.26 3.39
CA PRO A 56 -55.26 25.88 3.68
C PRO A 56 -55.69 25.18 2.40
N VAL A 57 -55.15 23.98 2.15
CA VAL A 57 -55.58 23.15 1.01
C VAL A 57 -57.05 22.79 1.25
N PRO A 58 -57.98 23.12 0.33
CA PRO A 58 -59.37 22.73 0.50
C PRO A 58 -59.45 21.20 0.53
N ALA A 59 -60.14 20.66 1.54
CA ALA A 59 -60.43 19.23 1.60
C ALA A 59 -61.27 18.89 0.36
N LYS A 60 -60.65 18.29 -0.67
CA LYS A 60 -61.37 17.82 -1.84
C LYS A 60 -62.21 16.61 -1.42
N GLU A 61 -63.52 16.80 -1.28
CA GLU A 61 -64.54 15.76 -1.07
C GLU A 61 -64.85 14.96 -2.36
N ASP A 62 -63.88 14.75 -3.25
CA ASP A 62 -64.10 13.86 -4.40
C ASP A 62 -63.99 12.41 -3.93
N SER A 63 -65.01 11.60 -4.24
CA SER A 63 -65.30 10.27 -3.69
C SER A 63 -64.26 9.17 -3.93
N ASN A 64 -63.05 9.52 -4.36
CA ASN A 64 -61.90 8.61 -4.34
C ASN A 64 -60.59 9.24 -3.85
N GLY A 65 -60.39 10.55 -3.83
CA GLY A 65 -59.22 11.21 -3.19
C GLY A 65 -57.80 10.72 -3.57
N LEU A 66 -57.68 9.82 -4.55
CA LEU A 66 -56.45 9.12 -4.88
C LEU A 66 -55.70 9.87 -5.98
N SER A 67 -54.38 9.96 -5.82
CA SER A 67 -53.47 10.46 -6.84
C SER A 67 -53.49 9.58 -8.11
N GLU A 68 -53.07 10.14 -9.25
CA GLU A 68 -52.97 9.39 -10.52
C GLU A 68 -52.17 8.09 -10.36
N SER A 69 -51.07 8.11 -9.60
CA SER A 69 -50.24 6.94 -9.33
C SER A 69 -50.95 5.85 -8.51
N GLU A 70 -51.84 6.24 -7.60
CA GLU A 70 -52.65 5.31 -6.81
C GLU A 70 -53.80 4.70 -7.63
N MET A 71 -54.37 5.45 -8.57
CA MET A 71 -55.33 4.91 -9.53
C MET A 71 -54.68 3.89 -10.46
N ASP A 72 -53.50 4.20 -11.00
CA ASP A 72 -52.75 3.27 -11.84
C ASP A 72 -52.33 2.00 -11.08
N LEU A 73 -51.97 2.14 -9.80
CA LEU A 73 -51.67 0.99 -8.94
C LEU A 73 -52.90 0.10 -8.74
N LYS A 74 -54.08 0.69 -8.53
CA LYS A 74 -55.34 -0.07 -8.44
C LYS A 74 -55.62 -0.82 -9.74
N SER A 75 -55.48 -0.15 -10.89
CA SER A 75 -55.62 -0.80 -12.21
C SER A 75 -54.64 -1.96 -12.36
N LEU A 76 -53.37 -1.80 -11.97
CA LEU A 76 -52.37 -2.86 -12.02
C LEU A 76 -52.72 -4.04 -11.11
N LYS A 77 -53.21 -3.77 -9.89
CA LYS A 77 -53.66 -4.77 -8.93
C LYS A 77 -54.86 -5.58 -9.41
N GLU A 78 -55.78 -4.92 -10.12
CA GLU A 78 -56.96 -5.56 -10.70
C GLU A 78 -56.60 -6.41 -11.93
N GLN A 79 -55.69 -5.93 -12.79
CA GLN A 79 -55.26 -6.67 -13.98
C GLN A 79 -54.54 -7.98 -13.66
N LEU A 80 -53.73 -8.00 -12.60
CA LEU A 80 -52.87 -9.12 -12.25
C LEU A 80 -53.41 -9.96 -11.09
N SER A 81 -54.67 -9.76 -10.67
CA SER A 81 -55.24 -10.45 -9.50
C SER A 81 -55.27 -11.97 -9.64
N ASP A 82 -55.41 -12.44 -10.88
CA ASP A 82 -55.67 -13.85 -11.20
C ASP A 82 -54.37 -14.62 -11.52
N ASP A 83 -53.26 -13.92 -11.75
CA ASP A 83 -51.97 -14.52 -12.08
C ASP A 83 -51.25 -15.01 -10.83
N PHE A 84 -51.28 -16.31 -10.54
CA PHE A 84 -50.49 -16.90 -9.46
C PHE A 84 -49.03 -17.12 -9.90
N PRO A 85 -48.00 -16.74 -9.12
CA PRO A 85 -48.00 -16.22 -7.73
C PRO A 85 -48.00 -14.67 -7.62
N ILE A 86 -48.16 -13.96 -8.74
CA ILE A 86 -47.94 -12.52 -8.86
C ILE A 86 -49.04 -11.71 -8.15
N GLY A 87 -50.32 -12.04 -8.37
CA GLY A 87 -51.48 -11.31 -7.88
C GLY A 87 -51.52 -11.10 -6.36
N PRO A 88 -51.39 -12.16 -5.54
CA PRO A 88 -51.36 -12.02 -4.08
C PRO A 88 -50.21 -11.14 -3.57
N LEU A 89 -49.06 -11.19 -4.22
CA LEU A 89 -47.87 -10.43 -3.82
C LEU A 89 -47.95 -8.96 -4.21
N ILE A 90 -48.52 -8.62 -5.38
CA ILE A 90 -48.72 -7.23 -5.80
C ILE A 90 -49.72 -6.50 -4.89
N LYS A 91 -50.72 -7.20 -4.35
CA LYS A 91 -51.70 -6.59 -3.42
C LYS A 91 -51.00 -5.93 -2.21
N GLN A 92 -49.89 -6.49 -1.75
CA GLN A 92 -49.07 -5.97 -0.64
C GLN A 92 -48.19 -4.76 -1.02
N CYS A 93 -48.02 -4.46 -2.31
CA CYS A 93 -47.22 -3.31 -2.75
C CYS A 93 -47.96 -1.99 -2.50
N SER A 94 -47.24 -0.98 -2.03
CA SER A 94 -47.80 0.34 -1.71
C SER A 94 -47.69 1.32 -2.87
N THR A 95 -46.66 1.18 -3.71
CA THR A 95 -46.39 2.09 -4.84
C THR A 95 -46.39 1.35 -6.17
N LEU A 96 -46.64 2.08 -7.25
CA LEU A 96 -46.65 1.53 -8.61
C LEU A 96 -45.25 1.11 -9.06
N ASP A 97 -44.22 1.89 -8.72
CA ASP A 97 -42.81 1.55 -8.96
C ASP A 97 -42.45 0.20 -8.30
N GLN A 98 -42.89 0.00 -7.05
CA GLN A 98 -42.66 -1.25 -6.33
C GLN A 98 -43.37 -2.43 -7.02
N GLY A 99 -44.62 -2.24 -7.45
CA GLY A 99 -45.36 -3.27 -8.19
C GLY A 99 -44.65 -3.68 -9.49
N LYS A 100 -44.24 -2.70 -10.32
CA LYS A 100 -43.47 -2.95 -11.55
C LYS A 100 -42.15 -3.68 -11.29
N ALA A 101 -41.46 -3.32 -10.20
CA ALA A 101 -40.22 -3.99 -9.81
C ALA A 101 -40.44 -5.46 -9.42
N VAL A 102 -41.47 -5.74 -8.61
CA VAL A 102 -41.82 -7.10 -8.20
C VAL A 102 -42.22 -7.96 -9.41
N ILE A 103 -43.00 -7.42 -10.35
CA ILE A 103 -43.33 -8.09 -11.62
C ILE A 103 -42.06 -8.46 -12.38
N THR A 104 -41.15 -7.49 -12.55
CA THR A 104 -39.89 -7.72 -13.29
C THR A 104 -39.03 -8.82 -12.64
N PHE A 105 -39.01 -8.89 -11.30
CA PHE A 105 -38.34 -9.97 -10.58
C PHE A 105 -39.01 -11.33 -10.80
N LEU A 106 -40.34 -11.39 -10.69
CA LEU A 106 -41.11 -12.62 -10.86
C LEU A 106 -41.05 -13.15 -12.30
N ASP A 107 -41.12 -12.28 -13.30
CA ASP A 107 -40.95 -12.66 -14.70
C ASP A 107 -39.60 -13.36 -14.94
N SER A 108 -38.52 -12.85 -14.33
CA SER A 108 -37.21 -13.48 -14.47
C SER A 108 -37.06 -14.79 -13.68
N ILE A 109 -37.84 -14.98 -12.63
CA ILE A 109 -37.92 -16.25 -11.88
C ILE A 109 -38.65 -17.29 -12.73
N LEU A 110 -39.75 -16.89 -13.39
CA LEU A 110 -40.56 -17.76 -14.23
C LEU A 110 -39.84 -18.15 -15.54
N ASP A 111 -39.00 -17.27 -16.08
CA ASP A 111 -38.18 -17.52 -17.29
C ASP A 111 -37.09 -18.60 -17.06
N LYS A 112 -36.79 -18.96 -15.80
CA LYS A 112 -35.81 -19.99 -15.39
C LYS A 112 -34.43 -19.85 -16.06
N THR A 113 -34.04 -18.64 -16.45
CA THR A 113 -32.74 -18.39 -17.06
C THR A 113 -31.64 -18.44 -16.00
N LEU A 114 -30.75 -19.44 -16.10
CA LEU A 114 -29.70 -19.70 -15.11
C LEU A 114 -28.64 -18.59 -15.01
N ARG A 115 -28.54 -17.65 -15.96
CA ARG A 115 -27.50 -16.60 -15.96
C ARG A 115 -28.08 -15.21 -16.20
N SER A 116 -29.04 -14.82 -15.38
CA SER A 116 -29.65 -13.48 -15.37
C SER A 116 -29.24 -12.71 -14.11
N THR A 117 -29.09 -11.38 -14.23
CA THR A 117 -28.84 -10.48 -13.11
C THR A 117 -29.75 -9.28 -13.19
N ILE A 118 -30.51 -9.06 -12.12
CA ILE A 118 -31.41 -7.91 -11.99
C ILE A 118 -30.84 -6.99 -10.93
N ALA A 119 -30.60 -5.73 -11.31
CA ALA A 119 -30.15 -4.70 -10.38
C ALA A 119 -31.29 -3.72 -10.08
N LEU A 120 -31.68 -3.65 -8.80
CA LEU A 120 -32.63 -2.70 -8.24
C LEU A 120 -31.87 -1.54 -7.58
N THR A 121 -31.97 -0.36 -8.17
CA THR A 121 -31.35 0.86 -7.67
C THR A 121 -32.41 1.80 -7.13
N ALA A 122 -32.27 2.25 -5.88
CA ALA A 122 -33.16 3.26 -5.32
C ALA A 122 -32.52 4.08 -4.21
N ALA A 123 -33.08 5.26 -3.97
CA ALA A 123 -32.79 6.04 -2.77
C ALA A 123 -33.23 5.30 -1.48
N ARG A 124 -32.76 5.76 -0.32
CA ARG A 124 -33.19 5.21 0.96
C ARG A 124 -34.69 5.48 1.17
N GLY A 125 -35.41 4.53 1.76
CA GLY A 125 -36.83 4.71 2.11
C GLY A 125 -37.82 4.54 0.95
N ARG A 126 -37.40 3.94 -0.17
CA ARG A 126 -38.24 3.63 -1.35
C ARG A 126 -38.78 2.18 -1.38
N GLY A 127 -38.58 1.39 -0.32
CA GLY A 127 -39.14 0.03 -0.20
C GLY A 127 -38.35 -1.12 -0.84
N LYS A 128 -37.03 -0.97 -1.07
CA LYS A 128 -36.19 -2.02 -1.71
C LYS A 128 -36.22 -3.38 -1.01
N SER A 129 -35.90 -3.43 0.29
CA SER A 129 -35.86 -4.70 1.03
C SER A 129 -37.24 -5.35 1.11
N ALA A 130 -38.32 -4.56 1.09
CA ALA A 130 -39.69 -5.06 0.99
C ALA A 130 -39.97 -5.69 -0.38
N ALA A 131 -39.59 -5.04 -1.48
CA ALA A 131 -39.73 -5.59 -2.84
C ALA A 131 -38.92 -6.89 -3.01
N LEU A 132 -37.69 -6.94 -2.49
CA LEU A 132 -36.87 -8.15 -2.50
C LEU A 132 -37.47 -9.28 -1.66
N GLY A 133 -38.01 -8.98 -0.47
CA GLY A 133 -38.67 -9.97 0.38
C GLY A 133 -39.89 -10.61 -0.30
N LEU A 134 -40.72 -9.79 -0.96
CA LEU A 134 -41.86 -10.27 -1.76
C LEU A 134 -41.39 -11.13 -2.96
N ALA A 135 -40.32 -10.71 -3.65
CA ALA A 135 -39.75 -11.48 -4.75
C ALA A 135 -39.21 -12.86 -4.29
N ILE A 136 -38.58 -12.94 -3.11
CA ILE A 136 -38.12 -14.22 -2.53
C ILE A 136 -39.32 -15.13 -2.20
N ALA A 137 -40.40 -14.58 -1.63
CA ALA A 137 -41.60 -15.37 -1.36
C ALA A 137 -42.22 -15.94 -2.66
N GLY A 138 -42.24 -15.15 -3.73
CA GLY A 138 -42.66 -15.62 -5.06
C GLY A 138 -41.71 -16.64 -5.68
N ALA A 139 -40.39 -16.53 -5.46
CA ALA A 139 -39.42 -17.54 -5.91
C ALA A 139 -39.63 -18.89 -5.22
N VAL A 140 -39.95 -18.88 -3.92
CA VAL A 140 -40.34 -20.09 -3.18
C VAL A 140 -41.62 -20.70 -3.79
N ALA A 141 -42.63 -19.89 -4.09
CA ALA A 141 -43.85 -20.37 -4.73
C ALA A 141 -43.62 -20.92 -6.15
N ALA A 142 -42.62 -20.41 -6.88
CA ALA A 142 -42.22 -20.88 -8.21
C ALA A 142 -41.36 -22.18 -8.18
N GLY A 143 -41.02 -22.69 -6.99
CA GLY A 143 -40.32 -23.97 -6.81
C GLY A 143 -38.79 -23.90 -6.70
N TYR A 144 -38.21 -22.74 -6.39
CA TYR A 144 -36.76 -22.63 -6.13
C TYR A 144 -36.40 -23.31 -4.79
N SER A 145 -35.40 -24.19 -4.78
CA SER A 145 -35.03 -25.00 -3.61
C SER A 145 -34.07 -24.28 -2.67
N ASN A 146 -32.99 -23.70 -3.21
CA ASN A 146 -31.93 -23.09 -2.42
C ASN A 146 -31.78 -21.62 -2.76
N ILE A 147 -32.31 -20.76 -1.88
CA ILE A 147 -32.26 -19.31 -2.01
C ILE A 147 -31.32 -18.76 -0.94
N PHE A 148 -30.23 -18.12 -1.37
CA PHE A 148 -29.30 -17.51 -0.43
C PHE A 148 -29.43 -15.99 -0.42
N VAL A 149 -29.32 -15.42 0.78
CA VAL A 149 -29.40 -13.98 1.00
C VAL A 149 -28.08 -13.51 1.61
N THR A 150 -27.53 -12.44 1.07
CA THR A 150 -26.28 -11.84 1.51
C THR A 150 -26.46 -10.35 1.76
N ALA A 151 -25.89 -9.87 2.85
CA ALA A 151 -25.86 -8.48 3.27
C ALA A 151 -24.55 -8.23 4.04
N PRO A 152 -24.09 -6.97 4.20
CA PRO A 152 -22.91 -6.67 5.01
C PRO A 152 -23.09 -7.06 6.50
N SER A 153 -24.31 -6.96 7.01
CA SER A 153 -24.68 -7.38 8.37
C SER A 153 -26.04 -8.07 8.36
N PRO A 154 -26.27 -9.06 9.25
CA PRO A 154 -27.56 -9.74 9.33
C PRO A 154 -28.67 -8.86 9.91
N GLU A 155 -28.34 -7.76 10.61
CA GLU A 155 -29.33 -6.82 11.15
C GLU A 155 -30.13 -6.12 10.04
N ASN A 156 -29.47 -5.81 8.91
CA ASN A 156 -30.10 -5.14 7.77
C ASN A 156 -31.23 -5.98 7.14
N LEU A 157 -31.17 -7.31 7.29
CA LEU A 157 -32.12 -8.24 6.70
C LEU A 157 -33.41 -8.43 7.50
N LYS A 158 -33.55 -7.79 8.68
CA LYS A 158 -34.76 -7.93 9.49
C LYS A 158 -36.02 -7.55 8.71
N THR A 159 -35.97 -6.45 7.96
CA THR A 159 -37.09 -5.98 7.14
C THR A 159 -37.34 -6.91 5.95
N LEU A 160 -36.30 -7.39 5.30
CA LEU A 160 -36.42 -8.35 4.19
C LEU A 160 -37.14 -9.62 4.63
N PHE A 161 -36.74 -10.23 5.75
CA PHE A 161 -37.40 -11.44 6.27
C PHE A 161 -38.82 -11.16 6.76
N GLU A 162 -39.12 -9.99 7.33
CA GLU A 162 -40.50 -9.61 7.67
C GLU A 162 -41.41 -9.60 6.43
N PHE A 163 -40.93 -9.09 5.30
CA PHE A 163 -41.69 -9.11 4.05
C PHE A 163 -41.74 -10.48 3.37
N VAL A 164 -40.77 -11.36 3.62
CA VAL A 164 -40.89 -12.79 3.24
C VAL A 164 -42.05 -13.43 4.00
N HIS A 165 -42.18 -13.18 5.31
CA HIS A 165 -43.31 -13.67 6.11
C HIS A 165 -44.66 -13.12 5.62
N ARG A 166 -44.76 -11.80 5.38
CA ARG A 166 -45.98 -11.21 4.82
C ARG A 166 -46.34 -11.76 3.42
N GLY A 167 -45.32 -12.07 2.62
CA GLY A 167 -45.48 -12.75 1.33
C GLY A 167 -46.04 -14.16 1.50
N PHE A 168 -45.51 -14.92 2.48
CA PHE A 168 -46.02 -16.25 2.85
C PHE A 168 -47.46 -16.21 3.37
N ASP A 169 -47.81 -15.23 4.20
CA ASP A 169 -49.19 -15.03 4.66
C ASP A 169 -50.15 -14.79 3.47
N SER A 170 -49.71 -13.99 2.50
CA SER A 170 -50.49 -13.68 1.28
C SER A 170 -50.62 -14.89 0.34
N LEU A 171 -49.67 -15.82 0.40
CA LEU A 171 -49.66 -17.08 -0.36
C LEU A 171 -50.26 -18.26 0.45
N GLU A 172 -50.86 -17.99 1.60
CA GLU A 172 -51.48 -18.96 2.50
C GLU A 172 -50.51 -20.05 3.00
N TYR A 173 -49.27 -19.69 3.31
CA TYR A 173 -48.30 -20.55 4.01
C TYR A 173 -48.44 -20.33 5.52
N LYS A 174 -48.49 -21.41 6.30
CA LYS A 174 -48.64 -21.35 7.77
C LYS A 174 -47.32 -21.61 8.49
N GLU A 175 -46.99 -20.74 9.45
CA GLU A 175 -45.83 -20.94 10.34
C GLU A 175 -46.00 -22.22 11.17
N HIS A 176 -44.90 -22.95 11.39
CA HIS A 176 -44.83 -24.25 12.09
C HIS A 176 -45.58 -25.43 11.45
N MET A 177 -46.29 -25.20 10.35
CA MET A 177 -46.84 -26.26 9.51
C MET A 177 -46.08 -26.36 8.19
N ASP A 178 -46.02 -25.24 7.46
CA ASP A 178 -45.42 -25.17 6.13
C ASP A 178 -43.97 -24.68 6.18
N TYR A 179 -43.58 -23.89 7.18
CA TYR A 179 -42.22 -23.39 7.35
C TYR A 179 -41.79 -23.19 8.82
N ASP A 180 -40.49 -23.26 9.07
CA ASP A 180 -39.84 -23.01 10.36
C ASP A 180 -38.75 -21.93 10.24
N VAL A 181 -38.68 -21.07 11.25
CA VAL A 181 -37.72 -19.96 11.32
C VAL A 181 -36.63 -20.24 12.35
N VAL A 182 -35.37 -20.24 11.90
CA VAL A 182 -34.19 -20.41 12.74
C VAL A 182 -33.49 -19.07 12.95
N LYS A 183 -33.42 -18.65 14.22
CA LYS A 183 -32.74 -17.41 14.65
C LYS A 183 -31.31 -17.68 15.09
N SER A 184 -30.46 -16.67 15.01
CA SER A 184 -29.07 -16.77 15.44
C SER A 184 -28.93 -17.05 16.95
N PRO A 185 -28.05 -17.98 17.35
CA PRO A 185 -27.66 -18.15 18.75
C PRO A 185 -26.67 -17.07 19.22
N ASN A 186 -26.02 -16.33 18.32
CA ASN A 186 -24.99 -15.35 18.67
C ASN A 186 -25.59 -14.04 19.20
N PRO A 187 -25.16 -13.55 20.37
CA PRO A 187 -25.63 -12.27 20.94
C PRO A 187 -25.35 -11.06 20.03
N GLU A 188 -24.22 -11.07 19.32
CA GLU A 188 -23.81 -9.99 18.39
C GLU A 188 -24.80 -9.76 17.25
N PHE A 189 -25.58 -10.78 16.88
CA PHE A 189 -26.54 -10.71 15.79
C PHE A 189 -27.97 -10.43 16.27
N LYS A 190 -28.17 -10.00 17.52
CA LYS A 190 -29.47 -9.58 18.11
C LYS A 190 -30.67 -10.48 17.73
N LYS A 191 -30.48 -11.81 17.74
CA LYS A 191 -31.49 -12.82 17.34
C LYS A 191 -32.03 -12.65 15.90
N ALA A 192 -31.20 -12.19 14.97
CA ALA A 192 -31.56 -12.11 13.55
C ALA A 192 -31.92 -13.50 12.98
N THR A 193 -32.87 -13.52 12.04
CA THR A 193 -33.22 -14.73 11.29
C THR A 193 -32.06 -15.12 10.38
N ILE A 194 -31.54 -16.35 10.54
CA ILE A 194 -30.45 -16.87 9.71
C ILE A 194 -30.99 -17.81 8.64
N ARG A 195 -32.02 -18.61 8.97
CA ARG A 195 -32.51 -19.63 8.06
C ARG A 195 -34.03 -19.79 8.18
N VAL A 196 -34.69 -19.98 7.04
CA VAL A 196 -36.10 -20.38 6.97
C VAL A 196 -36.16 -21.68 6.17
N ASN A 197 -36.70 -22.73 6.78
CA ASN A 197 -36.92 -24.02 6.12
C ASN A 197 -38.40 -24.12 5.75
N ILE A 198 -38.70 -24.46 4.51
CA ILE A 198 -40.07 -24.64 4.01
C ILE A 198 -40.25 -26.09 3.55
N TYR A 199 -41.41 -26.68 3.85
CA TYR A 199 -41.70 -28.11 3.61
C TYR A 199 -43.00 -28.36 2.82
N LYS A 200 -43.73 -27.33 2.40
CA LYS A 200 -45.09 -27.46 1.82
C LYS A 200 -45.17 -28.35 0.57
N GLN A 201 -44.33 -28.10 -0.44
CA GLN A 201 -44.29 -28.89 -1.69
C GLN A 201 -43.08 -29.82 -1.74
N HIS A 202 -41.90 -29.23 -1.56
CA HIS A 202 -40.63 -29.94 -1.38
C HIS A 202 -39.80 -29.16 -0.36
N ARG A 203 -38.67 -29.74 0.05
CA ARG A 203 -37.77 -29.07 0.97
C ARG A 203 -37.13 -27.88 0.27
N GLN A 204 -37.41 -26.68 0.78
CA GLN A 204 -36.81 -25.43 0.32
C GLN A 204 -36.13 -24.74 1.50
N THR A 205 -35.05 -24.01 1.23
CA THR A 205 -34.32 -23.29 2.27
C THR A 205 -33.95 -21.89 1.82
N ILE A 206 -34.26 -20.91 2.67
CA ILE A 206 -33.75 -19.55 2.58
C ILE A 206 -32.67 -19.43 3.64
N GLN A 207 -31.45 -19.11 3.26
CA GLN A 207 -30.32 -19.03 4.20
C GLN A 207 -29.53 -17.73 4.01
N TYR A 208 -29.22 -17.07 5.14
CA TYR A 208 -28.23 -16.01 5.20
C TYR A 208 -26.81 -16.59 5.13
N ILE A 209 -26.01 -16.00 4.26
CA ILE A 209 -24.57 -16.26 4.15
C ILE A 209 -23.81 -14.94 4.17
N GLN A 210 -22.67 -14.97 4.86
CA GLN A 210 -21.76 -13.84 4.85
C GLN A 210 -21.10 -13.69 3.48
N PRO A 211 -20.83 -12.45 3.01
CA PRO A 211 -20.25 -12.21 1.68
C PRO A 211 -18.91 -12.94 1.42
N HIS A 212 -18.13 -13.22 2.47
CA HIS A 212 -16.82 -13.88 2.36
C HIS A 212 -16.91 -15.39 2.10
N GLU A 213 -18.04 -16.02 2.38
CA GLU A 213 -18.21 -17.48 2.29
C GLU A 213 -18.63 -17.94 0.88
N CYS A 214 -17.79 -17.65 -0.12
CA CYS A 214 -18.10 -17.94 -1.52
C CYS A 214 -18.22 -19.45 -1.86
N GLU A 215 -17.59 -20.33 -1.08
CA GLU A 215 -17.56 -21.78 -1.36
C GLU A 215 -18.94 -22.44 -1.25
N LYS A 216 -19.79 -21.92 -0.35
CA LYS A 216 -21.15 -22.44 -0.12
C LYS A 216 -22.09 -22.14 -1.29
N LEU A 217 -21.74 -21.23 -2.20
CA LEU A 217 -22.58 -20.80 -3.33
C LEU A 217 -22.72 -21.83 -4.45
N SER A 218 -21.98 -22.95 -4.40
CA SER A 218 -21.98 -23.97 -5.45
C SER A 218 -23.34 -24.66 -5.65
N GLN A 219 -24.24 -24.61 -4.64
CA GLN A 219 -25.56 -25.24 -4.66
C GLN A 219 -26.73 -24.23 -4.79
N VAL A 220 -26.43 -22.97 -5.11
CA VAL A 220 -27.42 -21.88 -5.15
C VAL A 220 -28.13 -21.83 -6.50
N GLU A 221 -29.46 -21.67 -6.43
CA GLU A 221 -30.29 -21.40 -7.61
C GLU A 221 -30.61 -19.90 -7.74
N LEU A 222 -30.84 -19.22 -6.61
CA LEU A 222 -31.10 -17.78 -6.52
C LEU A 222 -30.26 -17.15 -5.41
N LEU A 223 -29.46 -16.14 -5.77
CA LEU A 223 -28.72 -15.31 -4.82
C LEU A 223 -29.33 -13.92 -4.76
N VAL A 224 -29.68 -13.45 -3.56
CA VAL A 224 -30.13 -12.08 -3.30
C VAL A 224 -29.08 -11.35 -2.50
N ILE A 225 -28.54 -10.26 -3.05
CA ILE A 225 -27.56 -9.40 -2.40
C ILE A 225 -28.25 -8.07 -2.07
N ASP A 226 -28.52 -7.84 -0.78
CA ASP A 226 -29.06 -6.58 -0.30
C ASP A 226 -27.92 -5.61 0.05
N GLU A 227 -28.03 -4.34 -0.37
CA GLU A 227 -27.01 -3.31 -0.22
C GLU A 227 -25.63 -3.71 -0.78
N ALA A 228 -25.61 -4.17 -2.04
CA ALA A 228 -24.39 -4.58 -2.74
C ALA A 228 -23.33 -3.47 -2.81
N ALA A 229 -23.74 -2.20 -2.71
CA ALA A 229 -22.85 -1.04 -2.69
C ALA A 229 -21.96 -0.95 -1.42
N ALA A 230 -22.36 -1.60 -0.33
CA ALA A 230 -21.57 -1.68 0.90
C ALA A 230 -20.55 -2.83 0.88
N ILE A 231 -20.66 -3.76 -0.09
CA ILE A 231 -19.79 -4.92 -0.22
C ILE A 231 -18.67 -4.62 -1.23
N PRO A 232 -17.41 -4.97 -0.91
CA PRO A 232 -16.28 -4.81 -1.81
C PRO A 232 -16.51 -5.39 -3.22
N LEU A 233 -16.15 -4.64 -4.27
CA LEU A 233 -16.31 -5.08 -5.66
C LEU A 233 -15.69 -6.46 -5.97
N PRO A 234 -14.48 -6.80 -5.48
CA PRO A 234 -13.90 -8.12 -5.75
C PRO A 234 -14.77 -9.24 -5.18
N ILE A 235 -15.38 -9.02 -4.01
CA ILE A 235 -16.29 -9.97 -3.37
C ILE A 235 -17.61 -10.03 -4.15
N VAL A 236 -18.20 -8.91 -4.53
CA VAL A 236 -19.42 -8.90 -5.37
C VAL A 236 -19.17 -9.66 -6.68
N LYS A 237 -17.99 -9.51 -7.30
CA LYS A 237 -17.62 -10.27 -8.51
C LYS A 237 -17.46 -11.76 -8.25
N SER A 238 -16.94 -12.19 -7.11
CA SER A 238 -16.86 -13.61 -6.77
C SER A 238 -18.23 -14.21 -6.42
N LEU A 239 -19.16 -13.40 -5.91
CA LEU A 239 -20.56 -13.78 -5.67
C LEU A 239 -21.38 -13.91 -6.95
N LEU A 240 -20.90 -13.40 -8.09
CA LEU A 240 -21.64 -13.39 -9.35
C LEU A 240 -21.42 -14.70 -10.14
N GLY A 241 -22.00 -15.82 -9.70
CA GLY A 241 -21.89 -17.16 -10.31
C GLY A 241 -22.89 -17.51 -11.44
N PRO A 242 -22.90 -18.77 -11.94
CA PRO A 242 -23.79 -19.23 -13.01
C PRO A 242 -25.22 -19.55 -12.51
N TYR A 243 -25.82 -18.61 -11.79
CA TYR A 243 -27.17 -18.67 -11.24
C TYR A 243 -27.88 -17.31 -11.36
N LEU A 244 -29.17 -17.27 -11.02
CA LEU A 244 -29.96 -16.04 -10.99
C LEU A 244 -29.51 -15.15 -9.81
N VAL A 245 -29.23 -13.88 -10.07
CA VAL A 245 -28.77 -12.94 -9.04
C VAL A 245 -29.64 -11.70 -8.99
N PHE A 246 -30.17 -11.38 -7.81
CA PHE A 246 -30.80 -10.10 -7.52
C PHE A 246 -29.86 -9.22 -6.72
N LEU A 247 -29.60 -8.02 -7.23
CA LEU A 247 -28.77 -7.01 -6.60
C LEU A 247 -29.65 -5.84 -6.17
N SER A 248 -29.58 -5.41 -4.92
CA SER A 248 -30.08 -4.09 -4.53
C SER A 248 -28.94 -3.14 -4.20
N SER A 249 -29.12 -1.85 -4.50
CA SER A 249 -28.14 -0.82 -4.18
C SER A 249 -28.81 0.51 -3.80
N THR A 250 -28.30 1.16 -2.75
CA THR A 250 -28.56 2.57 -2.43
C THR A 250 -27.77 3.50 -3.35
N VAL A 251 -28.46 4.47 -3.98
CA VAL A 251 -27.83 5.48 -4.83
C VAL A 251 -27.77 6.84 -4.15
N ASN A 252 -28.89 7.30 -3.57
CA ASN A 252 -29.00 8.59 -2.89
C ASN A 252 -29.34 8.36 -1.40
N GLY A 253 -28.44 8.78 -0.49
CA GLY A 253 -28.64 8.65 0.95
C GLY A 253 -27.37 8.93 1.77
N TYR A 254 -27.54 9.14 3.07
CA TYR A 254 -26.46 9.51 4.00
C TYR A 254 -25.41 8.41 4.25
N GLU A 255 -25.74 7.15 3.96
CA GLU A 255 -24.80 6.04 4.07
C GLU A 255 -23.83 5.96 2.88
N GLY A 256 -24.06 6.78 1.83
CA GLY A 256 -23.06 7.30 0.88
C GLY A 256 -22.03 6.35 0.28
N THR A 257 -22.25 5.04 0.34
CA THR A 257 -21.44 4.02 -0.32
C THR A 257 -21.99 3.77 -1.72
N GLY A 258 -21.14 3.88 -2.74
CA GLY A 258 -21.26 3.05 -3.93
C GLY A 258 -22.18 3.51 -5.06
N ARG A 259 -22.41 4.81 -5.29
CA ARG A 259 -22.91 5.25 -6.62
C ARG A 259 -21.87 5.06 -7.72
N SER A 260 -20.63 5.42 -7.46
CA SER A 260 -19.52 5.19 -8.41
C SER A 260 -19.32 3.71 -8.68
N LEU A 261 -19.52 2.87 -7.66
CA LEU A 261 -19.47 1.42 -7.77
C LEU A 261 -20.68 0.85 -8.48
N SER A 262 -21.90 1.26 -8.13
CA SER A 262 -23.11 0.80 -8.80
C SER A 262 -23.05 1.20 -10.26
N LEU A 263 -22.65 2.42 -10.61
CA LEU A 263 -22.43 2.83 -12.00
C LEU A 263 -21.34 2.00 -12.68
N LYS A 264 -20.17 1.79 -12.08
CA LYS A 264 -19.10 0.98 -12.69
C LYS A 264 -19.48 -0.49 -12.85
N LEU A 265 -20.18 -1.07 -11.86
CA LEU A 265 -20.64 -2.45 -11.88
C LEU A 265 -21.77 -2.62 -12.89
N ILE A 266 -22.76 -1.73 -12.87
CA ILE A 266 -23.89 -1.71 -13.82
C ILE A 266 -23.34 -1.50 -15.23
N GLN A 267 -22.44 -0.55 -15.45
CA GLN A 267 -21.79 -0.34 -16.74
C GLN A 267 -21.00 -1.58 -17.18
N GLN A 268 -20.24 -2.22 -16.29
CA GLN A 268 -19.54 -3.48 -16.62
C GLN A 268 -20.51 -4.62 -16.98
N LEU A 269 -21.63 -4.75 -16.26
CA LEU A 269 -22.66 -5.75 -16.54
C LEU A 269 -23.43 -5.44 -17.83
N GLU A 270 -23.69 -4.17 -18.13
CA GLU A 270 -24.29 -3.69 -19.38
C GLU A 270 -23.36 -3.88 -20.57
N GLU A 271 -22.06 -3.62 -20.43
CA GLU A 271 -21.07 -3.87 -21.48
C GLU A 271 -20.94 -5.37 -21.76
N GLN A 272 -20.97 -6.20 -20.72
CA GLN A 272 -20.96 -7.66 -20.86
C GLN A 272 -22.23 -8.19 -21.55
N SER A 273 -23.40 -7.59 -21.28
CA SER A 273 -24.64 -7.99 -21.95
C SER A 273 -24.71 -7.51 -23.40
N ARG A 274 -24.24 -6.29 -23.69
CA ARG A 274 -24.18 -5.70 -25.05
C ARG A 274 -23.14 -6.34 -25.95
N GLY A 275 -21.99 -6.75 -25.41
CA GLY A 275 -20.92 -7.41 -26.16
C GLY A 275 -21.35 -8.72 -26.84
N THR A 276 -22.31 -9.43 -26.26
CA THR A 276 -22.86 -10.68 -26.81
C THR A 276 -23.88 -10.51 -27.93
N ALA A 277 -24.45 -9.32 -28.13
CA ALA A 277 -25.40 -9.09 -29.23
C ALA A 277 -24.72 -8.89 -30.61
N LYS A 278 -23.39 -8.68 -30.64
CA LYS A 278 -22.62 -8.40 -31.87
C LYS A 278 -21.78 -9.57 -32.39
N SER A 279 -21.66 -10.65 -31.63
CA SER A 279 -20.86 -11.82 -32.00
C SER A 279 -21.73 -13.08 -31.99
N ALA A 280 -22.48 -13.27 -33.07
CA ALA A 280 -23.06 -14.59 -33.37
C ALA A 280 -21.90 -15.51 -33.78
N GLU A 281 -21.86 -16.72 -33.21
CA GLU A 281 -20.84 -17.77 -33.42
C GLU A 281 -19.57 -17.68 -32.54
N GLY A 282 -19.70 -18.06 -31.27
CA GLY A 282 -18.55 -18.46 -30.44
C GLY A 282 -18.71 -18.27 -28.93
N SER A 283 -19.20 -19.31 -28.24
CA SER A 283 -19.29 -19.48 -26.77
C SER A 283 -20.45 -18.76 -26.05
N HIS A 284 -21.38 -19.55 -25.48
CA HIS A 284 -22.57 -19.16 -24.73
C HIS A 284 -22.28 -18.43 -23.39
N SER A 285 -21.58 -17.29 -23.43
CA SER A 285 -21.13 -16.58 -22.21
C SER A 285 -21.70 -15.16 -22.03
N GLY A 286 -22.94 -14.91 -22.46
CA GLY A 286 -23.63 -13.65 -22.19
C GLY A 286 -24.52 -13.75 -20.96
N ARG A 287 -24.29 -12.92 -19.93
CA ARG A 287 -25.22 -12.76 -18.79
C ARG A 287 -26.29 -11.74 -19.18
N LEU A 288 -27.56 -12.08 -18.98
CA LEU A 288 -28.67 -11.15 -19.23
C LEU A 288 -28.76 -10.15 -18.06
N PHE A 289 -28.76 -8.86 -18.36
CA PHE A 289 -28.78 -7.81 -17.34
C PHE A 289 -30.01 -6.92 -17.52
N LYS A 290 -30.81 -6.76 -16.45
CA LYS A 290 -31.97 -5.85 -16.40
C LYS A 290 -31.79 -4.89 -15.23
N LYS A 291 -32.02 -3.59 -15.46
CA LYS A 291 -31.94 -2.54 -14.44
C LYS A 291 -33.36 -2.05 -14.11
N VAL A 292 -33.65 -1.90 -12.81
CA VAL A 292 -34.91 -1.36 -12.30
C VAL A 292 -34.61 -0.25 -11.31
N GLU A 293 -35.32 0.88 -11.43
CA GLU A 293 -35.18 2.03 -10.53
C GLU A 293 -36.47 2.27 -9.74
N LEU A 294 -36.36 2.55 -8.43
CA LEU A 294 -37.50 3.01 -7.62
C LEU A 294 -37.31 4.47 -7.26
N SER A 295 -38.27 5.30 -7.66
CA SER A 295 -38.26 6.74 -7.42
C SER A 295 -39.25 7.15 -6.33
N GLU A 296 -40.42 6.51 -6.26
CA GLU A 296 -41.50 6.86 -5.34
C GLU A 296 -41.22 6.44 -3.87
N SER A 297 -41.52 7.33 -2.92
CA SER A 297 -41.32 7.09 -1.48
C SER A 297 -42.51 6.39 -0.88
N ILE A 298 -42.23 5.46 0.03
CA ILE A 298 -43.27 4.77 0.80
C ILE A 298 -43.65 5.51 2.10
N ARG A 299 -42.87 6.53 2.50
CA ARG A 299 -43.03 7.24 3.79
C ARG A 299 -43.70 8.60 3.69
N TYR A 300 -43.57 9.25 2.55
CA TYR A 300 -44.02 10.62 2.28
C TYR A 300 -44.37 10.75 0.80
N ALA A 301 -45.09 11.82 0.45
CA ALA A 301 -45.55 12.07 -0.91
C ALA A 301 -44.38 12.35 -1.88
N PRO A 302 -44.53 12.03 -3.18
CA PRO A 302 -43.54 12.38 -4.18
C PRO A 302 -43.37 13.91 -4.28
N GLY A 303 -42.12 14.37 -4.40
CA GLY A 303 -41.82 15.80 -4.56
C GLY A 303 -41.90 16.61 -3.26
N ASP A 304 -41.67 15.99 -2.10
CA ASP A 304 -41.63 16.70 -0.82
C ASP A 304 -40.60 17.85 -0.84
N PRO A 305 -41.01 19.11 -0.61
CA PRO A 305 -40.11 20.25 -0.62
C PRO A 305 -39.02 20.18 0.46
N VAL A 306 -39.28 19.53 1.60
CA VAL A 306 -38.28 19.35 2.66
C VAL A 306 -37.23 18.34 2.23
N GLU A 307 -37.62 17.28 1.52
CA GLU A 307 -36.65 16.33 0.95
C GLU A 307 -35.78 17.02 -0.11
N SER A 308 -36.39 17.79 -1.02
CA SER A 308 -35.66 18.52 -2.05
C SER A 308 -34.68 19.54 -1.44
N TRP A 309 -35.11 20.28 -0.41
CA TRP A 309 -34.24 21.17 0.34
C TRP A 309 -33.08 20.44 1.01
N LEU A 310 -33.35 19.31 1.69
CA LEU A 310 -32.32 18.52 2.36
C LEU A 310 -31.30 17.94 1.37
N ASN A 311 -31.76 17.44 0.23
CA ASN A 311 -30.91 16.94 -0.84
C ASN A 311 -30.04 18.06 -1.45
N GLY A 312 -30.59 19.27 -1.59
CA GLY A 312 -29.85 20.46 -2.02
C GLY A 312 -28.77 20.86 -1.01
N LEU A 313 -29.13 21.01 0.27
CA LEU A 313 -28.21 21.39 1.34
C LEU A 313 -27.07 20.38 1.53
N LEU A 314 -27.37 19.08 1.53
CA LEU A 314 -26.37 18.02 1.69
C LEU A 314 -25.73 17.61 0.35
N CYS A 315 -26.08 18.28 -0.76
CA CYS A 315 -25.58 18.01 -2.11
C CYS A 315 -25.67 16.53 -2.51
N LEU A 316 -26.77 15.85 -2.17
CA LEU A 316 -26.98 14.42 -2.45
C LEU A 316 -27.37 14.16 -3.91
N ASP A 317 -27.85 15.19 -4.62
CA ASP A 317 -28.28 15.11 -6.03
C ASP A 317 -27.10 15.18 -7.01
N VAL A 318 -26.30 14.14 -6.98
CA VAL A 318 -25.05 14.00 -7.77
C VAL A 318 -25.32 13.78 -9.26
N ALA A 319 -26.53 13.34 -9.66
CA ALA A 319 -26.84 12.91 -11.02
C ALA A 319 -26.89 14.07 -12.02
N ASN A 320 -27.49 15.16 -11.57
CA ASN A 320 -27.81 16.31 -12.40
C ASN A 320 -26.67 17.34 -12.39
N ALA A 321 -25.73 17.19 -11.45
CA ALA A 321 -24.68 18.16 -11.20
C ALA A 321 -23.35 17.88 -11.92
N ILE A 322 -23.18 16.72 -12.59
CA ILE A 322 -21.97 16.45 -13.41
C ILE A 322 -22.28 16.83 -14.86
N PRO A 323 -21.76 17.96 -15.39
CA PRO A 323 -21.95 18.31 -16.78
C PRO A 323 -21.24 17.30 -17.70
N ASN A 324 -21.88 16.89 -18.78
CA ASN A 324 -21.25 16.06 -19.80
C ASN A 324 -20.29 16.92 -20.63
N ILE A 325 -19.02 16.93 -20.24
CA ILE A 325 -17.96 17.67 -20.94
C ILE A 325 -17.67 16.97 -22.28
N SER A 326 -18.06 17.61 -23.39
CA SER A 326 -17.92 17.05 -24.74
C SER A 326 -16.54 17.27 -25.37
N ARG A 327 -15.79 18.29 -24.91
CA ARG A 327 -14.41 18.55 -25.32
C ARG A 327 -13.56 18.88 -24.10
N LEU A 328 -12.56 18.05 -23.86
CA LEU A 328 -11.60 18.23 -22.78
C LEU A 328 -10.37 18.97 -23.31
N PRO A 329 -9.94 20.08 -22.67
CA PRO A 329 -8.73 20.82 -23.06
C PRO A 329 -7.47 20.01 -22.74
N PRO A 330 -6.34 20.19 -23.44
CA PRO A 330 -5.12 19.46 -23.12
C PRO A 330 -4.67 19.75 -21.66
N PRO A 331 -4.10 18.76 -20.94
CA PRO A 331 -3.73 18.93 -19.54
C PRO A 331 -2.72 20.04 -19.26
N SER A 332 -1.92 20.44 -20.25
CA SER A 332 -0.91 21.50 -20.12
C SER A 332 -1.49 22.90 -19.98
N ASP A 333 -2.71 23.12 -20.50
CA ASP A 333 -3.38 24.43 -20.52
C ASP A 333 -4.32 24.59 -19.32
N CYS A 334 -4.29 23.64 -18.39
CA CYS A 334 -5.15 23.63 -17.20
C CYS A 334 -4.38 24.20 -16.01
N ASP A 335 -4.94 25.22 -15.38
CA ASP A 335 -4.39 25.82 -14.17
C ASP A 335 -5.15 25.39 -12.92
N LEU A 336 -4.44 25.40 -11.80
CA LEU A 336 -4.96 25.04 -10.49
C LEU A 336 -5.31 26.32 -9.72
N TYR A 337 -6.50 26.34 -9.12
CA TYR A 337 -7.04 27.49 -8.39
C TYR A 337 -7.29 27.10 -6.93
N TYR A 338 -7.09 28.05 -6.02
CA TYR A 338 -7.45 27.92 -4.62
C TYR A 338 -8.89 28.38 -4.40
N VAL A 339 -9.70 27.60 -3.68
CA VAL A 339 -11.09 27.97 -3.36
C VAL A 339 -11.16 28.62 -2.00
N ASN A 340 -11.73 29.82 -1.96
CA ASN A 340 -12.07 30.43 -0.69
C ASN A 340 -13.31 29.75 -0.10
N ARG A 341 -13.16 29.22 1.12
CA ARG A 341 -14.22 28.47 1.82
C ARG A 341 -15.32 29.37 2.35
N ASP A 342 -14.99 30.58 2.80
CA ASP A 342 -15.99 31.52 3.34
C ASP A 342 -17.01 31.90 2.27
N THR A 343 -16.55 32.10 1.03
CA THR A 343 -17.38 32.47 -0.12
C THR A 343 -18.11 31.27 -0.70
N LEU A 344 -17.48 30.08 -0.67
CA LEU A 344 -18.09 28.83 -1.12
C LEU A 344 -19.31 28.47 -0.28
N PHE A 345 -19.22 28.63 1.06
CA PHE A 345 -20.31 28.29 1.99
C PHE A 345 -21.25 29.46 2.30
N SER A 346 -21.14 30.58 1.58
CA SER A 346 -22.00 31.78 1.76
C SER A 346 -23.44 31.63 1.27
N TYR A 347 -23.81 30.47 0.70
CA TYR A 347 -25.13 30.17 0.15
C TYR A 347 -25.61 31.11 -0.98
N HIS A 348 -24.67 31.63 -1.78
CA HIS A 348 -25.00 32.30 -3.04
C HIS A 348 -25.39 31.27 -4.13
N LYS A 349 -26.26 31.64 -5.08
CA LYS A 349 -26.76 30.73 -6.13
C LYS A 349 -25.63 30.08 -6.93
N ASP A 350 -24.65 30.86 -7.37
CA ASP A 350 -23.53 30.35 -8.16
C ASP A 350 -22.55 29.52 -7.32
N SER A 351 -22.31 29.92 -6.07
CA SER A 351 -21.48 29.16 -5.12
C SER A 351 -22.09 27.80 -4.80
N GLU A 352 -23.41 27.73 -4.69
CA GLU A 352 -24.14 26.49 -4.41
C GLU A 352 -24.09 25.54 -5.61
N VAL A 353 -24.26 26.04 -6.84
CA VAL A 353 -24.05 25.23 -8.06
C VAL A 353 -22.60 24.73 -8.14
N PHE A 354 -21.62 25.57 -7.84
CA PHE A 354 -20.21 25.19 -7.81
C PHE A 354 -19.92 24.13 -6.74
N LEU A 355 -20.47 24.29 -5.53
CA LEU A 355 -20.36 23.33 -4.43
C LEU A 355 -21.02 21.99 -4.78
N GLN A 356 -22.18 22.00 -5.42
CA GLN A 356 -22.85 20.80 -5.90
C GLN A 356 -22.02 20.07 -6.97
N ARG A 357 -21.45 20.78 -7.94
CA ARG A 357 -20.52 20.22 -8.94
C ARG A 357 -19.29 19.59 -8.27
N MET A 358 -18.69 20.30 -7.32
CA MET A 358 -17.53 19.81 -6.57
C MET A 358 -17.86 18.56 -5.75
N MET A 359 -18.99 18.55 -5.03
CA MET A 359 -19.41 17.40 -4.22
C MET A 359 -19.81 16.22 -5.10
N ALA A 360 -20.45 16.46 -6.24
CA ALA A 360 -20.77 15.43 -7.21
C ALA A 360 -19.51 14.71 -7.71
N LEU A 361 -18.42 15.46 -7.95
CA LEU A 361 -17.13 14.88 -8.30
C LEU A 361 -16.53 14.03 -7.17
N TYR A 362 -16.56 14.52 -5.92
CA TYR A 362 -16.11 13.71 -4.77
C TYR A 362 -16.90 12.41 -4.66
N VAL A 363 -18.23 12.46 -4.79
CA VAL A 363 -19.08 11.27 -4.72
C VAL A 363 -18.82 10.30 -5.87
N SER A 364 -18.50 10.81 -7.06
CA SER A 364 -18.17 9.99 -8.22
C SER A 364 -16.81 9.29 -8.13
N SER A 365 -15.84 9.88 -7.42
CA SER A 365 -14.47 9.37 -7.37
C SER A 365 -14.22 8.43 -6.19
N HIS A 366 -14.86 8.68 -5.04
CA HIS A 366 -14.63 7.93 -3.81
C HIS A 366 -15.63 6.77 -3.61
N TYR A 367 -15.19 5.73 -2.90
CA TYR A 367 -15.98 4.52 -2.62
C TYR A 367 -17.06 4.76 -1.55
N LYS A 368 -16.70 5.48 -0.49
CA LYS A 368 -17.58 5.84 0.61
C LYS A 368 -17.43 7.33 0.89
N ASN A 369 -18.56 8.02 0.94
CA ASN A 369 -18.64 9.40 1.40
C ASN A 369 -19.65 9.46 2.54
N SER A 370 -19.45 10.40 3.46
CA SER A 370 -20.40 10.73 4.49
C SER A 370 -20.85 12.17 4.30
N PRO A 371 -22.14 12.51 4.52
CA PRO A 371 -22.57 13.90 4.53
C PRO A 371 -21.79 14.77 5.52
N ASN A 372 -21.27 14.16 6.59
CA ASN A 372 -20.41 14.82 7.58
C ASN A 372 -19.10 15.34 6.97
N ASP A 373 -18.70 14.86 5.79
CA ASP A 373 -17.52 15.34 5.09
C ASP A 373 -17.68 16.80 4.65
N ILE A 374 -18.89 17.24 4.31
CA ILE A 374 -19.17 18.65 3.96
C ILE A 374 -18.92 19.54 5.18
N GLN A 375 -19.38 19.08 6.35
CA GLN A 375 -19.13 19.79 7.61
C GLN A 375 -17.64 19.85 7.93
N LEU A 376 -16.92 18.73 7.78
CA LEU A 376 -15.47 18.69 7.96
C LEU A 376 -14.75 19.67 7.01
N MET A 377 -15.14 19.71 5.73
CA MET A 377 -14.56 20.63 4.74
C MET A 377 -14.86 22.10 5.04
N ALA A 378 -16.03 22.38 5.62
CA ALA A 378 -16.45 23.73 5.95
C ALA A 378 -15.78 24.25 7.22
N ASP A 379 -15.82 23.49 8.30
CA ASP A 379 -15.55 23.99 9.64
C ASP A 379 -14.09 23.82 10.08
N ALA A 380 -13.41 22.79 9.58
CA ALA A 380 -12.05 22.47 10.04
C ALA A 380 -11.00 23.39 9.40
N PRO A 381 -10.23 24.16 10.19
CA PRO A 381 -9.36 25.23 9.69
C PRO A 381 -8.21 24.73 8.81
N ALA A 382 -7.64 23.57 9.13
CA ALA A 382 -6.50 22.97 8.43
C ALA A 382 -6.82 22.49 7.00
N HIS A 383 -8.09 22.43 6.61
CA HIS A 383 -8.48 21.95 5.29
C HIS A 383 -8.41 23.04 4.22
N HIS A 384 -7.76 22.75 3.11
CA HIS A 384 -7.68 23.60 1.93
C HIS A 384 -8.22 22.87 0.70
N LEU A 385 -8.87 23.61 -0.19
CA LEU A 385 -9.49 23.10 -1.40
C LEU A 385 -8.81 23.71 -2.62
N PHE A 386 -8.40 22.86 -3.54
CA PHE A 386 -7.82 23.24 -4.82
C PHE A 386 -8.60 22.61 -5.95
N VAL A 387 -8.77 23.36 -7.04
CA VAL A 387 -9.56 22.91 -8.20
C VAL A 387 -8.80 23.16 -9.48
N LEU A 388 -8.73 22.13 -10.32
CA LEU A 388 -8.19 22.23 -11.66
C LEU A 388 -9.31 22.60 -12.62
N LEU A 389 -9.17 23.74 -13.27
CA LEU A 389 -10.13 24.27 -14.23
C LEU A 389 -9.50 24.24 -15.63
N GLY A 390 -10.35 24.10 -16.65
CA GLY A 390 -9.94 24.36 -18.02
C GLY A 390 -9.66 25.85 -18.24
N PRO A 391 -9.09 26.23 -19.39
CA PRO A 391 -8.88 27.64 -19.73
C PRO A 391 -10.23 28.37 -19.71
N VAL A 392 -10.31 29.43 -18.93
CA VAL A 392 -11.55 30.20 -18.73
C VAL A 392 -11.56 31.34 -19.75
N ASP A 393 -12.54 31.31 -20.65
CA ASP A 393 -12.83 32.47 -21.50
C ASP A 393 -13.52 33.55 -20.64
N GLU A 394 -12.79 34.58 -20.20
CA GLU A 394 -13.35 35.69 -19.40
C GLU A 394 -14.57 36.38 -20.07
N SER A 395 -14.66 36.28 -21.40
CA SER A 395 -15.77 36.81 -22.20
C SER A 395 -17.09 36.06 -22.03
N LYS A 396 -17.06 34.79 -21.63
CA LYS A 396 -18.25 33.98 -21.38
C LYS A 396 -18.41 33.91 -19.86
N ASN A 397 -19.31 34.71 -19.33
CA ASN A 397 -19.65 34.79 -17.90
C ASN A 397 -20.38 33.50 -17.43
N HIS A 398 -19.75 32.34 -17.63
CA HIS A 398 -20.25 31.01 -17.35
C HIS A 398 -19.35 30.35 -16.30
N LEU A 399 -19.95 29.59 -15.38
CA LEU A 399 -19.20 28.84 -14.37
C LEU A 399 -18.26 27.84 -15.05
N PRO A 400 -16.94 27.89 -14.77
CA PRO A 400 -16.00 26.98 -15.39
C PRO A 400 -16.28 25.55 -14.97
N ASP A 401 -16.02 24.61 -15.88
CA ASP A 401 -16.17 23.20 -15.60
C ASP A 401 -15.00 22.69 -14.75
N ILE A 402 -15.36 21.93 -13.71
CA ILE A 402 -14.41 21.39 -12.76
C ILE A 402 -13.86 20.06 -13.28
N LEU A 403 -12.55 20.01 -13.56
CA LEU A 403 -11.89 18.80 -14.10
C LEU A 403 -11.32 17.90 -13.00
N CYS A 404 -10.71 18.50 -11.98
CA CYS A 404 -10.13 17.80 -10.84
C CYS A 404 -10.29 18.63 -9.56
N VAL A 405 -10.54 17.98 -8.43
CA VAL A 405 -10.60 18.63 -7.11
C VAL A 405 -9.62 17.92 -6.17
N ILE A 406 -8.84 18.69 -5.43
CA ILE A 406 -7.93 18.20 -4.39
C ILE A 406 -8.30 18.83 -3.05
N GLN A 407 -8.53 17.98 -2.06
CA GLN A 407 -8.66 18.37 -0.66
C GLN A 407 -7.34 18.08 0.07
N VAL A 408 -6.73 19.10 0.63
CA VAL A 408 -5.51 19.02 1.45
C VAL A 408 -5.86 19.34 2.90
N CYS A 409 -5.20 18.68 3.84
CA CYS A 409 -5.20 19.04 5.26
C CYS A 409 -3.76 19.35 5.66
N LEU A 410 -3.51 20.51 6.28
CA LEU A 410 -2.21 20.80 6.89
C LEU A 410 -2.10 19.99 8.19
N GLU A 411 -0.98 19.30 8.37
CA GLU A 411 -0.70 18.44 9.54
C GLU A 411 0.70 18.74 10.10
N GLY A 412 0.88 18.48 11.40
CA GLY A 412 2.18 18.61 12.07
C GLY A 412 2.34 19.89 12.91
N GLN A 413 3.60 20.29 13.15
CA GLN A 413 3.97 21.28 14.18
C GLN A 413 3.53 20.87 15.60
N ILE A 414 3.55 19.58 15.88
CA ILE A 414 3.14 19.02 17.17
C ILE A 414 4.29 19.16 18.16
N SER A 415 3.98 19.55 19.41
CA SER A 415 5.02 19.67 20.43
C SER A 415 5.62 18.30 20.78
N ARG A 416 6.94 18.26 20.99
CA ARG A 416 7.63 17.02 21.41
C ARG A 416 7.07 16.42 22.69
N ARG A 417 6.53 17.26 23.60
CA ARG A 417 5.87 16.81 24.83
C ARG A 417 4.62 15.98 24.52
N SER A 418 3.77 16.45 23.60
CA SER A 418 2.60 15.71 23.13
C SER A 418 3.01 14.41 22.43
N ALA A 419 4.07 14.43 21.61
CA ALA A 419 4.58 13.24 20.93
C ALA A 419 5.03 12.15 21.93
N VAL A 420 5.81 12.52 22.94
CA VAL A 420 6.26 11.60 24.00
C VAL A 420 5.08 11.07 24.81
N LYS A 421 4.12 11.95 25.16
CA LYS A 421 2.91 11.57 25.91
C LYS A 421 2.05 10.56 25.13
N SER A 422 1.88 10.75 23.81
CA SER A 422 1.16 9.82 22.96
C SER A 422 1.84 8.44 22.94
N LEU A 423 3.18 8.40 22.85
CA LEU A 423 3.93 7.15 22.87
C LEU A 423 3.85 6.43 24.22
N SER A 424 3.82 7.17 25.33
CA SER A 424 3.75 6.59 26.69
C SER A 424 2.35 6.17 27.11
N GLU A 425 1.32 6.95 26.75
CA GLU A 425 -0.07 6.73 27.17
C GLU A 425 -0.91 6.00 26.11
N GLY A 426 -0.39 5.84 24.89
CA GLY A 426 -1.14 5.27 23.76
C GLY A 426 -2.33 6.12 23.31
N HIS A 427 -2.43 7.37 23.77
CA HIS A 427 -3.50 8.27 23.40
C HIS A 427 -3.16 8.98 22.08
N GLN A 428 -3.93 8.68 21.03
CA GLN A 428 -3.87 9.38 19.74
C GLN A 428 -5.04 10.36 19.67
N PRO A 429 -4.79 11.69 19.79
CA PRO A 429 -5.84 12.68 19.61
C PRO A 429 -6.40 12.64 18.18
N HIS A 430 -7.62 13.15 18.00
CA HIS A 430 -8.24 13.23 16.68
C HIS A 430 -7.55 14.30 15.82
N GLY A 431 -7.17 13.95 14.59
CA GLY A 431 -6.39 14.82 13.69
C GLY A 431 -4.99 14.26 13.42
N ASP A 432 -4.21 14.97 12.59
CA ASP A 432 -2.78 14.72 12.35
C ASP A 432 -2.39 13.23 12.16
N GLN A 433 -3.08 12.55 11.24
CA GLN A 433 -2.99 11.08 11.14
C GLN A 433 -1.58 10.60 10.77
N ILE A 434 -0.89 11.31 9.88
CA ILE A 434 0.44 10.91 9.41
C ILE A 434 1.47 11.03 10.53
N PRO A 435 1.60 12.19 11.23
CA PRO A 435 2.49 12.31 12.39
C PRO A 435 2.32 11.21 13.44
N TRP A 436 1.08 10.92 13.86
CA TRP A 436 0.82 9.92 14.89
C TRP A 436 1.20 8.50 14.44
N LYS A 437 0.83 8.13 13.20
CA LYS A 437 1.17 6.81 12.66
C LYS A 437 2.65 6.65 12.40
N PHE A 438 3.33 7.70 11.95
CA PHE A 438 4.77 7.69 11.77
C PHE A 438 5.50 7.49 13.11
N CYS A 439 5.09 8.24 14.14
CA CYS A 439 5.60 8.11 15.51
C CYS A 439 5.36 6.70 16.08
N GLU A 440 4.21 6.09 15.80
CA GLU A 440 3.89 4.72 16.26
C GLU A 440 4.78 3.66 15.58
N GLN A 441 5.04 3.79 14.28
CA GLN A 441 5.77 2.79 13.49
C GLN A 441 7.29 2.83 13.69
N PHE A 442 7.87 4.03 13.79
CA PHE A 442 9.31 4.24 13.89
C PHE A 442 9.77 4.67 15.29
N LYS A 443 8.84 4.96 16.21
CA LYS A 443 9.13 5.51 17.55
C LYS A 443 9.96 6.80 17.51
N ASP A 444 9.83 7.56 16.42
CA ASP A 444 10.51 8.84 16.26
C ASP A 444 9.71 9.99 16.86
N THR A 445 10.40 10.86 17.60
CA THR A 445 9.82 12.05 18.25
C THR A 445 10.11 13.34 17.47
N VAL A 446 10.98 13.28 16.47
CA VAL A 446 11.37 14.45 15.67
C VAL A 446 10.35 14.71 14.57
N PHE A 447 9.94 13.67 13.82
CA PHE A 447 9.01 13.80 12.70
C PHE A 447 7.70 14.57 13.01
N PRO A 448 7.00 14.37 14.14
CA PRO A 448 5.77 15.13 14.45
C PRO A 448 5.98 16.65 14.58
N THR A 449 7.22 17.10 14.83
CA THR A 449 7.58 18.53 14.90
C THR A 449 7.57 19.17 13.50
N LEU A 450 7.76 18.37 12.44
CA LEU A 450 7.75 18.85 11.06
C LEU A 450 6.33 19.24 10.64
N SER A 451 6.22 20.29 9.84
CA SER A 451 4.99 20.66 9.14
C SER A 451 4.86 19.92 7.81
N GLY A 452 3.67 19.44 7.47
CA GLY A 452 3.40 18.84 6.19
C GLY A 452 1.94 18.96 5.77
N ALA A 453 1.64 18.47 4.57
CA ALA A 453 0.29 18.43 4.02
C ALA A 453 -0.14 17.00 3.73
N ARG A 454 -1.34 16.63 4.17
CA ARG A 454 -2.00 15.39 3.76
C ARG A 454 -3.01 15.67 2.66
N ILE A 455 -2.82 15.07 1.49
CA ILE A 455 -3.90 14.98 0.49
C ILE A 455 -4.93 13.99 1.02
N VAL A 456 -6.09 14.51 1.42
CA VAL A 456 -7.19 13.72 1.98
C VAL A 456 -8.00 13.09 0.84
N ARG A 457 -8.27 13.87 -0.21
CA ARG A 457 -9.08 13.46 -1.36
C ARG A 457 -8.54 14.05 -2.66
N ILE A 458 -8.60 13.24 -3.71
CA ILE A 458 -8.41 13.67 -5.09
C ILE A 458 -9.55 13.09 -5.92
N ALA A 459 -10.28 13.96 -6.61
CA ALA A 459 -11.44 13.60 -7.41
C ALA A 459 -11.27 14.12 -8.82
N THR A 460 -11.21 13.22 -9.81
CA THR A 460 -11.14 13.56 -11.23
C THR A 460 -12.48 13.28 -11.90
N HIS A 461 -12.88 14.13 -12.84
CA HIS A 461 -14.07 13.88 -13.63
C HIS A 461 -14.04 12.49 -14.30
N PRO A 462 -15.12 11.68 -14.27
CA PRO A 462 -15.13 10.33 -14.83
C PRO A 462 -14.69 10.26 -16.30
N SER A 463 -15.15 11.20 -17.14
CA SER A 463 -14.74 11.31 -18.56
C SER A 463 -13.29 11.74 -18.75
N ALA A 464 -12.65 12.28 -17.71
CA ALA A 464 -11.26 12.74 -17.71
C ALA A 464 -10.29 11.70 -17.11
N MET A 465 -10.79 10.53 -16.71
CA MET A 465 -9.97 9.44 -16.19
C MET A 465 -8.98 8.94 -17.25
N ARG A 466 -7.75 8.63 -16.81
CA ARG A 466 -6.62 8.17 -17.65
C ARG A 466 -6.01 9.19 -18.63
N LEU A 467 -6.54 10.42 -18.69
CA LEU A 467 -5.96 11.51 -19.50
C LEU A 467 -4.89 12.33 -18.76
N GLY A 468 -4.67 12.07 -17.46
CA GLY A 468 -3.55 12.63 -16.71
C GLY A 468 -3.82 13.93 -15.95
N TYR A 469 -5.05 14.46 -15.94
CA TYR A 469 -5.38 15.68 -15.18
C TYR A 469 -5.06 15.59 -13.68
N GLY A 470 -5.33 14.44 -13.05
CA GLY A 470 -4.94 14.21 -11.66
C GLY A 470 -3.42 14.25 -11.45
N SER A 471 -2.63 13.85 -12.46
CA SER A 471 -1.17 13.94 -12.40
C SER A 471 -0.69 15.38 -12.48
N VAL A 472 -1.26 16.17 -13.39
CA VAL A 472 -0.96 17.60 -13.51
C VAL A 472 -1.33 18.34 -12.22
N ALA A 473 -2.50 18.06 -11.65
CA ALA A 473 -2.95 18.72 -10.43
C ALA A 473 -2.00 18.45 -9.23
N VAL A 474 -1.52 17.22 -9.06
CA VAL A 474 -0.53 16.88 -8.01
C VAL A 474 0.84 17.52 -8.28
N GLN A 475 1.26 17.60 -9.55
CA GLN A 475 2.51 18.26 -9.93
C GLN A 475 2.46 19.76 -9.66
N LEU A 476 1.41 20.45 -10.10
CA LEU A 476 1.21 21.89 -9.83
C LEU A 476 1.15 22.17 -8.33
N LEU A 477 0.46 21.32 -7.57
CA LEU A 477 0.37 21.44 -6.12
C LEU A 477 1.72 21.22 -5.43
N THR A 478 2.53 20.25 -5.90
CA THR A 478 3.90 20.07 -5.39
C THR A 478 4.75 21.32 -5.66
N ARG A 479 4.72 21.85 -6.89
CA ARG A 479 5.47 23.05 -7.27
C ARG A 479 5.04 24.29 -6.48
N TYR A 480 3.75 24.38 -6.14
CA TYR A 480 3.22 25.45 -5.30
C TYR A 480 3.83 25.39 -3.89
N PHE A 481 3.80 24.23 -3.24
CA PHE A 481 4.35 24.09 -1.89
C PHE A 481 5.89 24.12 -1.84
N GLU A 482 6.58 23.79 -2.95
CA GLU A 482 8.03 23.99 -3.11
C GLU A 482 8.40 25.45 -3.44
N GLY A 483 7.44 26.38 -3.54
CA GLY A 483 7.70 27.80 -3.81
C GLY A 483 8.11 28.15 -5.25
N GLN A 484 8.09 27.19 -6.18
CA GLN A 484 8.54 27.39 -7.58
C GLN A 484 7.60 28.26 -8.43
N LEU A 485 6.35 28.44 -7.99
CA LEU A 485 5.32 29.18 -8.74
C LEU A 485 5.23 30.66 -8.36
N THR A 486 5.75 31.06 -7.20
CA THR A 486 5.72 32.45 -6.74
C THR A 486 6.99 33.18 -7.18
N THR A 487 6.92 33.87 -8.31
CA THR A 487 7.96 34.80 -8.77
C THR A 487 7.70 36.18 -8.19
N ILE A 488 7.99 36.38 -6.91
CA ILE A 488 8.12 37.73 -6.34
C ILE A 488 9.39 37.75 -5.50
N SER A 489 10.34 38.58 -5.93
CA SER A 489 11.65 38.85 -5.33
C SER A 489 11.57 39.15 -3.83
N GLU A 490 12.59 38.69 -3.10
CA GLU A 490 12.85 38.82 -1.65
C GLU A 490 13.03 40.28 -1.13
N ALA A 491 12.44 41.29 -1.78
CA ALA A 491 12.67 42.71 -1.49
C ALA A 491 11.47 43.46 -0.87
N GLU A 492 10.39 42.77 -0.49
CA GLU A 492 9.29 43.36 0.30
C GLU A 492 9.20 42.66 1.66
N ILE A 493 10.12 43.05 2.54
CA ILE A 493 10.17 42.68 3.95
C ILE A 493 9.10 43.49 4.70
N GLU A 494 8.26 42.76 5.45
CA GLU A 494 7.43 43.24 6.57
C GLU A 494 6.43 44.37 6.28
N SER A 495 5.39 44.04 5.50
CA SER A 495 4.06 44.44 5.95
C SER A 495 3.31 43.17 6.32
N ASP A 496 3.38 42.81 7.60
CA ASP A 496 2.26 42.12 8.23
C ASP A 496 1.02 42.96 7.93
N THR A 497 0.29 42.65 6.86
CA THR A 497 -1.16 42.71 6.94
C THR A 497 -1.53 41.66 7.97
N GLU A 498 -1.39 42.04 9.24
CA GLU A 498 -2.31 41.61 10.28
C GLU A 498 -3.67 41.61 9.59
N ALA A 499 -4.21 40.42 9.35
CA ALA A 499 -5.63 40.30 9.12
C ALA A 499 -6.24 41.02 10.32
N SER A 500 -6.73 42.24 10.09
CA SER A 500 -7.41 43.03 11.09
C SER A 500 -8.33 42.05 11.81
N PRO A 501 -8.21 41.85 13.12
CA PRO A 501 -9.17 41.01 13.82
C PRO A 501 -10.50 41.69 13.54
N VAL A 502 -11.30 41.10 12.65
CA VAL A 502 -12.69 41.49 12.48
C VAL A 502 -13.26 41.28 13.86
N LYS A 503 -13.46 42.38 14.57
CA LYS A 503 -14.01 42.41 15.92
C LYS A 503 -15.33 41.65 15.85
N ILE A 504 -15.31 40.40 16.28
CA ILE A 504 -16.52 39.72 16.72
C ILE A 504 -16.87 40.45 18.02
N THR A 505 -18.06 41.07 18.04
CA THR A 505 -18.68 41.84 19.12
C THR A 505 -18.26 43.31 19.28
N GLU A 506 -18.97 44.19 18.58
CA GLU A 506 -19.77 45.16 19.33
C GLU A 506 -21.21 44.62 19.30
N PRO A 507 -21.85 44.36 20.46
CA PRO A 507 -23.25 44.04 20.49
C PRO A 507 -23.99 45.32 20.12
N THR A 508 -24.46 45.43 18.88
CA THR A 508 -25.39 46.50 18.51
C THR A 508 -26.57 46.42 19.47
N GLU A 509 -26.69 47.48 20.25
CA GLU A 509 -27.72 47.72 21.24
C GLU A 509 -29.11 47.47 20.63
N LYS A 510 -29.90 46.61 21.28
CA LYS A 510 -31.37 46.53 21.19
C LYS A 510 -31.97 46.78 19.80
N VAL A 511 -31.66 45.95 18.82
CA VAL A 511 -32.50 45.81 17.62
C VAL A 511 -33.47 44.65 17.87
N SER A 512 -34.76 44.89 17.69
CA SER A 512 -35.81 43.90 17.93
C SER A 512 -35.66 42.74 16.93
N LEU A 513 -35.70 41.49 17.41
CA LEU A 513 -35.60 40.25 16.60
C LEU A 513 -36.58 40.20 15.41
N LEU A 514 -37.62 41.04 15.42
CA LEU A 514 -38.67 41.15 14.41
C LEU A 514 -38.22 41.84 13.10
N GLU A 515 -37.02 42.40 13.04
CA GLU A 515 -36.49 43.11 11.84
C GLU A 515 -35.22 42.48 11.23
N GLU A 516 -34.71 41.37 11.78
CA GLU A 516 -33.49 40.73 11.27
C GLU A 516 -33.69 40.08 9.90
N GLN A 517 -33.18 40.74 8.85
CA GLN A 517 -32.96 40.12 7.55
C GLN A 517 -31.53 39.55 7.50
N ILE A 518 -31.41 38.22 7.56
CA ILE A 518 -30.12 37.55 7.36
C ILE A 518 -29.71 37.72 5.89
N LYS A 519 -28.82 38.68 5.62
CA LYS A 519 -28.23 38.90 4.28
C LYS A 519 -26.85 38.24 4.21
N PRO A 520 -26.43 37.74 3.03
CA PRO A 520 -25.05 37.31 2.81
C PRO A 520 -24.07 38.45 3.17
N ARG A 521 -22.87 38.10 3.65
CA ARG A 521 -21.84 39.09 4.00
C ARG A 521 -21.53 39.98 2.78
N THR A 522 -21.42 41.29 3.00
CA THR A 522 -21.30 42.30 1.92
C THR A 522 -19.88 42.42 1.34
N ASP A 523 -18.85 42.07 2.10
CA ASP A 523 -17.44 42.09 1.67
C ASP A 523 -16.90 40.65 1.56
N LEU A 524 -17.32 39.94 0.51
CA LEU A 524 -16.87 38.58 0.25
C LEU A 524 -15.66 38.58 -0.72
N PRO A 525 -14.54 37.91 -0.38
CA PRO A 525 -13.42 37.76 -1.29
C PRO A 525 -13.81 36.96 -2.55
N HIS A 526 -12.94 36.93 -3.56
CA HIS A 526 -13.18 36.13 -4.76
C HIS A 526 -13.24 34.62 -4.44
N LEU A 527 -14.19 33.91 -5.05
CA LEU A 527 -14.39 32.46 -4.83
C LEU A 527 -13.16 31.64 -5.26
N LEU A 528 -12.55 32.05 -6.38
CA LEU A 528 -11.38 31.41 -6.97
C LEU A 528 -10.22 32.40 -6.91
N VAL A 529 -9.10 31.96 -6.35
CA VAL A 529 -7.85 32.71 -6.29
C VAL A 529 -6.80 31.94 -7.05
N HIS A 530 -6.05 32.62 -7.93
CA HIS A 530 -5.01 31.97 -8.70
C HIS A 530 -3.81 31.63 -7.79
N LEU A 531 -3.18 30.46 -7.97
CA LEU A 531 -2.08 29.99 -7.10
C LEU A 531 -0.86 30.92 -7.10
N ARG A 532 -0.66 31.71 -8.15
CA ARG A 532 0.44 32.67 -8.25
C ARG A 532 0.26 33.88 -7.32
N GLU A 533 -0.98 34.20 -6.95
CA GLU A 533 -1.31 35.37 -6.12
C GLU A 533 -1.21 35.06 -4.63
N ARG A 534 -1.30 33.78 -4.25
CA ARG A 534 -1.24 33.34 -2.85
C ARG A 534 0.15 32.83 -2.50
N ARG A 535 0.67 33.25 -1.35
CA ARG A 535 1.90 32.69 -0.78
C ARG A 535 1.63 31.32 -0.14
N PRO A 536 2.42 30.27 -0.47
CA PRO A 536 2.28 28.95 0.14
C PRO A 536 2.76 28.93 1.59
N GLU A 537 2.15 28.08 2.42
CA GLU A 537 2.71 27.71 3.72
C GLU A 537 4.02 26.92 3.56
N LYS A 538 5.00 27.10 4.45
CA LYS A 538 6.24 26.33 4.44
C LYS A 538 5.98 24.89 4.93
N LEU A 539 6.13 23.91 4.03
CA LEU A 539 5.85 22.49 4.31
C LEU A 539 7.06 21.61 4.01
N HIS A 540 7.36 20.64 4.88
CA HIS A 540 8.51 19.74 4.75
C HIS A 540 8.16 18.43 4.02
N TYR A 541 6.89 18.01 4.11
CA TYR A 541 6.45 16.78 3.48
C TYR A 541 5.02 16.89 2.96
N MET A 542 4.71 16.03 2.01
CA MET A 542 3.36 15.80 1.53
C MET A 542 3.05 14.31 1.65
N GLY A 543 1.89 13.96 2.19
CA GLY A 543 1.49 12.56 2.33
C GLY A 543 0.06 12.29 1.89
N VAL A 544 -0.26 11.01 1.73
CA VAL A 544 -1.57 10.55 1.28
C VAL A 544 -1.94 9.29 2.05
N SER A 545 -3.22 9.14 2.39
CA SER A 545 -3.78 7.91 2.95
C SER A 545 -4.90 7.40 2.04
N PHE A 546 -4.81 6.17 1.56
CA PHE A 546 -5.79 5.60 0.63
C PHE A 546 -5.91 4.07 0.76
N GLY A 547 -7.00 3.48 0.23
CA GLY A 547 -7.17 2.04 0.10
C GLY A 547 -6.23 1.46 -0.97
N LEU A 548 -5.42 0.48 -0.61
CA LEU A 548 -4.34 -0.03 -1.43
C LEU A 548 -4.87 -0.79 -2.65
N THR A 549 -4.80 -0.14 -3.81
CA THR A 549 -5.06 -0.72 -5.13
C THR A 549 -3.86 -0.53 -6.05
N LEU A 550 -3.69 -1.42 -7.03
CA LEU A 550 -2.57 -1.35 -7.98
C LEU A 550 -2.55 -0.03 -8.77
N ASP A 551 -3.71 0.44 -9.22
CA ASP A 551 -3.82 1.65 -10.04
C ASP A 551 -3.49 2.91 -9.24
N LEU A 552 -4.02 3.04 -8.01
CA LEU A 552 -3.72 4.18 -7.14
C LEU A 552 -2.27 4.16 -6.67
N PHE A 553 -1.73 3.00 -6.32
CA PHE A 553 -0.34 2.90 -5.88
C PHE A 553 0.63 3.30 -7.00
N ARG A 554 0.38 2.84 -8.25
CA ARG A 554 1.17 3.26 -9.43
C ARG A 554 1.06 4.75 -9.70
N PHE A 555 -0.14 5.33 -9.52
CA PHE A 555 -0.35 6.76 -9.66
C PHE A 555 0.53 7.56 -8.69
N TRP A 556 0.50 7.23 -7.39
CA TRP A 556 1.31 7.92 -6.39
C TRP A 556 2.81 7.69 -6.57
N ARG A 557 3.20 6.46 -6.91
CA ARG A 557 4.60 6.13 -7.19
C ARG A 557 5.17 6.94 -8.35
N LYS A 558 4.39 7.20 -9.41
CA LYS A 558 4.81 8.06 -10.54
C LYS A 558 5.17 9.49 -10.11
N HIS A 559 4.65 9.96 -8.97
CA HIS A 559 4.88 11.30 -8.42
C HIS A 559 5.93 11.33 -7.30
N ASN A 560 6.72 10.26 -7.15
CA ASN A 560 7.75 10.07 -6.12
C ASN A 560 7.19 10.04 -4.68
N PHE A 561 6.04 9.39 -4.49
CA PHE A 561 5.55 9.05 -3.15
C PHE A 561 5.98 7.63 -2.77
N GLY A 562 6.52 7.50 -1.56
CA GLY A 562 7.03 6.27 -1.00
C GLY A 562 6.16 5.77 0.15
N PRO A 563 5.79 4.48 0.20
CA PRO A 563 5.03 3.93 1.32
C PRO A 563 5.86 3.84 2.60
N PHE A 564 5.25 4.16 3.74
CA PHE A 564 5.85 3.94 5.07
C PHE A 564 4.96 3.07 5.97
N TYR A 565 3.67 2.93 5.66
CA TYR A 565 2.74 2.15 6.45
C TYR A 565 1.66 1.50 5.59
N ILE A 566 1.38 0.22 5.85
CA ILE A 566 0.23 -0.52 5.34
C ILE A 566 -0.45 -1.19 6.53
N CYS A 567 -1.76 -0.99 6.66
CA CYS A 567 -2.53 -1.60 7.73
C CYS A 567 -2.65 -3.12 7.54
N HIS A 568 -2.40 -3.88 8.60
CA HIS A 568 -2.48 -5.35 8.60
C HIS A 568 -3.90 -5.86 8.36
N VAL A 569 -4.90 -5.18 8.93
CA VAL A 569 -6.30 -5.57 8.80
C VAL A 569 -6.94 -4.81 7.62
N PRO A 570 -7.51 -5.52 6.64
CA PRO A 570 -8.23 -4.85 5.56
C PRO A 570 -9.50 -4.19 6.10
N SER A 571 -9.90 -3.08 5.50
CA SER A 571 -11.15 -2.43 5.87
C SER A 571 -12.33 -3.35 5.57
N ALA A 572 -13.26 -3.51 6.53
CA ALA A 572 -14.48 -4.31 6.33
C ALA A 572 -15.35 -3.79 5.17
N VAL A 573 -15.20 -2.50 4.82
CA VAL A 573 -16.06 -1.81 3.84
C VAL A 573 -15.52 -1.93 2.41
N THR A 574 -14.20 -1.81 2.22
CA THR A 574 -13.56 -1.91 0.88
C THR A 574 -12.86 -3.24 0.65
N GLY A 575 -12.59 -4.03 1.69
CA GLY A 575 -11.76 -5.23 1.61
C GLY A 575 -10.29 -4.93 1.31
N GLU A 576 -9.89 -3.66 1.30
CA GLU A 576 -8.55 -3.19 0.95
C GLU A 576 -7.79 -2.79 2.22
N HIS A 577 -6.46 -2.95 2.20
CA HIS A 577 -5.59 -2.45 3.25
C HIS A 577 -5.39 -0.94 3.10
N THR A 578 -5.49 -0.18 4.18
CA THR A 578 -5.14 1.25 4.13
C THR A 578 -3.63 1.41 4.01
N CYS A 579 -3.16 2.18 3.04
CA CYS A 579 -1.76 2.53 2.83
C CYS A 579 -1.53 4.02 3.01
N MET A 580 -0.46 4.37 3.74
CA MET A 580 0.02 5.73 3.88
C MET A 580 1.35 5.88 3.15
N VAL A 581 1.42 6.88 2.28
CA VAL A 581 2.59 7.23 1.48
C VAL A 581 3.03 8.65 1.79
N LEU A 582 4.34 8.89 1.69
CA LEU A 582 4.99 10.15 2.00
C LEU A 582 5.89 10.58 0.83
N LYS A 583 5.98 11.87 0.60
CA LYS A 583 6.93 12.54 -0.28
C LYS A 583 7.61 13.66 0.50
N ALA A 584 8.93 13.64 0.56
CA ALA A 584 9.70 14.76 1.09
C ALA A 584 9.64 15.93 0.08
N LEU A 585 9.39 17.14 0.57
CA LEU A 585 9.46 18.36 -0.23
C LEU A 585 10.86 18.97 -0.08
N LYS A 586 11.32 19.65 -1.13
CA LYS A 586 12.59 20.38 -1.11
C LYS A 586 12.38 21.72 -0.41
N ASN A 587 13.03 21.90 0.75
CA ASN A 587 13.06 23.17 1.48
C ASN A 587 14.50 23.52 1.84
N ASP A 588 14.78 24.81 1.99
CA ASP A 588 16.10 25.32 2.41
C ASP A 588 16.45 24.96 3.86
N ASP A 589 15.47 24.60 4.69
CA ASP A 589 15.63 24.31 6.12
C ASP A 589 16.24 22.93 6.42
N LEU A 590 16.30 22.02 5.43
CA LEU A 590 16.84 20.66 5.60
C LEU A 590 18.00 20.43 4.62
N GLU A 591 19.21 20.23 5.14
CA GLU A 591 20.35 19.76 4.35
C GLU A 591 20.04 18.35 3.83
N VAL A 592 19.72 18.25 2.54
CA VAL A 592 19.50 16.97 1.86
C VAL A 592 20.71 16.72 0.96
N ASP A 593 21.34 15.55 1.10
CA ASP A 593 22.29 15.06 0.12
C ASP A 593 21.55 14.96 -1.24
N GLU A 594 21.95 15.78 -2.22
CA GLU A 594 21.29 15.86 -3.55
C GLU A 594 21.19 14.51 -4.28
N SER A 595 21.94 13.50 -3.84
CA SER A 595 21.93 12.14 -4.36
C SER A 595 20.77 11.26 -3.89
N ASP A 596 20.11 11.57 -2.76
CA ASP A 596 19.02 10.75 -2.24
C ASP A 596 17.66 11.25 -2.75
N GLU A 597 17.08 10.54 -3.72
CA GLU A 597 15.76 10.81 -4.32
C GLU A 597 14.62 10.97 -3.28
N TRP A 598 14.82 10.44 -2.07
CA TRP A 598 13.84 10.39 -0.99
C TRP A 598 14.12 11.37 0.16
N GLY A 599 15.21 12.15 0.10
CA GLY A 599 15.64 13.08 1.15
C GLY A 599 15.67 12.44 2.55
N PHE A 600 15.14 13.15 3.56
CA PHE A 600 15.10 12.66 4.95
C PHE A 600 14.34 11.34 5.12
N PHE A 601 13.48 10.96 4.17
CA PHE A 601 12.67 9.75 4.23
C PHE A 601 13.42 8.48 3.79
N GLY A 602 14.60 8.61 3.16
CA GLY A 602 15.39 7.48 2.64
C GLY A 602 15.67 6.35 3.64
N PRO A 603 16.21 6.64 4.85
CA PRO A 603 16.48 5.62 5.87
C PRO A 603 15.22 4.88 6.33
N PHE A 604 14.14 5.63 6.57
CA PHE A 604 12.84 5.06 6.99
C PHE A 604 12.21 4.18 5.91
N TYR A 605 12.37 4.57 4.64
CA TYR A 605 11.89 3.79 3.51
C TYR A 605 12.62 2.44 3.39
N ARG A 606 13.94 2.41 3.66
CA ARG A 606 14.72 1.17 3.68
C ARG A 606 14.26 0.22 4.79
N GLU A 607 14.09 0.74 6.00
CA GLU A 607 13.56 -0.04 7.14
C GLU A 607 12.14 -0.58 6.83
N TYR A 608 11.29 0.24 6.22
CA TYR A 608 9.96 -0.18 5.79
C TYR A 608 10.02 -1.33 4.79
N LYS A 609 10.88 -1.26 3.76
CA LYS A 609 11.03 -2.36 2.77
C LYS A 609 11.41 -3.67 3.44
N GLU A 610 12.32 -3.64 4.41
CA GLU A 610 12.74 -4.83 5.16
C GLU A 610 11.64 -5.40 6.06
N LYS A 611 10.86 -4.54 6.72
CA LYS A 611 9.67 -4.96 7.47
C LYS A 611 8.62 -5.57 6.53
N PHE A 612 8.32 -4.90 5.42
CA PHE A 612 7.34 -5.36 4.44
C PHE A 612 7.70 -6.72 3.84
N ALA A 613 8.97 -6.92 3.46
CA ALA A 613 9.45 -8.22 2.95
C ALA A 613 9.27 -9.37 3.95
N ARG A 614 9.36 -9.09 5.26
CA ARG A 614 9.09 -10.09 6.32
C ARG A 614 7.59 -10.37 6.48
N LEU A 615 6.75 -9.34 6.38
CA LEU A 615 5.30 -9.45 6.56
C LEU A 615 4.57 -10.07 5.35
N LEU A 616 5.20 -10.12 4.17
CA LEU A 616 4.63 -10.75 2.97
C LEU A 616 4.29 -12.23 3.15
N HIS A 617 5.04 -12.95 3.98
CA HIS A 617 4.82 -14.38 4.23
C HIS A 617 3.59 -14.66 5.10
N SER A 618 3.29 -13.77 6.05
CA SER A 618 2.22 -13.95 7.03
C SER A 618 0.94 -13.25 6.60
N GLU A 619 0.89 -11.93 6.78
CA GLU A 619 -0.35 -11.14 6.74
C GLU A 619 -0.74 -10.75 5.32
N PHE A 620 0.25 -10.53 4.44
CA PHE A 620 0.02 -10.13 3.05
C PHE A 620 0.16 -11.30 2.06
N ARG A 621 -0.01 -12.53 2.55
CA ARG A 621 0.08 -13.76 1.74
C ARG A 621 -0.86 -13.71 0.52
N ASN A 622 -2.09 -13.24 0.71
CA ASN A 622 -3.13 -13.18 -0.33
C ASN A 622 -3.08 -11.92 -1.21
N MET A 623 -2.11 -11.03 -1.02
CA MET A 623 -1.97 -9.81 -1.81
C MET A 623 -1.62 -10.14 -3.27
N GLU A 624 -2.18 -9.39 -4.22
CA GLU A 624 -1.83 -9.56 -5.65
C GLU A 624 -0.32 -9.36 -5.87
N TYR A 625 0.33 -10.31 -6.54
CA TYR A 625 1.78 -10.27 -6.77
C TYR A 625 2.25 -9.01 -7.50
N LYS A 626 1.44 -8.46 -8.43
CA LYS A 626 1.78 -7.21 -9.13
C LYS A 626 1.85 -6.02 -8.20
N LEU A 627 0.98 -5.99 -7.19
CA LEU A 627 0.95 -4.95 -6.18
C LEU A 627 2.14 -5.10 -5.24
N ALA A 628 2.41 -6.31 -4.75
CA ALA A 628 3.58 -6.61 -3.91
C ALA A 628 4.91 -6.24 -4.61
N MET A 629 5.05 -6.60 -5.89
CA MET A 629 6.20 -6.21 -6.71
C MET A 629 6.31 -4.69 -6.87
N SER A 630 5.19 -3.99 -7.06
CA SER A 630 5.17 -2.54 -7.20
C SER A 630 5.60 -1.82 -5.91
N ILE A 631 5.26 -2.36 -4.74
CA ILE A 631 5.57 -1.81 -3.42
C ILE A 631 7.03 -2.03 -3.04
N LEU A 632 7.54 -3.26 -3.20
CA LEU A 632 8.94 -3.58 -2.92
C LEU A 632 9.88 -2.79 -3.84
N ASP A 633 9.44 -2.59 -5.08
CA ASP A 633 10.22 -2.00 -6.15
C ASP A 633 11.66 -2.54 -6.20
N PRO A 634 11.82 -3.85 -6.46
CA PRO A 634 13.14 -4.44 -6.52
C PRO A 634 13.94 -3.83 -7.66
N LYS A 635 15.22 -3.57 -7.43
CA LYS A 635 16.17 -3.36 -8.52
C LYS A 635 16.29 -4.67 -9.31
N ILE A 636 15.66 -4.73 -10.48
CA ILE A 636 15.67 -5.92 -11.36
C ILE A 636 16.89 -5.91 -12.28
N ASN A 637 17.37 -4.72 -12.63
CA ASN A 637 18.54 -4.49 -13.48
C ASN A 637 19.69 -3.97 -12.62
N PHE A 638 20.82 -4.66 -12.65
CA PHE A 638 22.06 -4.26 -11.99
C PHE A 638 23.11 -3.92 -13.05
N SER A 639 23.76 -2.76 -12.91
CA SER A 639 24.86 -2.35 -13.78
C SER A 639 26.13 -3.18 -13.50
N GLU A 640 27.06 -3.26 -14.46
CA GLU A 640 28.31 -4.03 -14.29
C GLU A 640 29.21 -3.48 -13.17
N GLN A 641 29.10 -2.19 -12.85
CA GLN A 641 29.86 -1.51 -11.78
C GLN A 641 29.31 -1.87 -10.38
N GLU A 642 27.99 -1.99 -10.22
CA GLU A 642 27.37 -2.42 -8.95
C GLU A 642 27.61 -3.91 -8.66
N ARG A 643 27.75 -4.76 -9.69
CA ARG A 643 28.17 -6.17 -9.55
C ARG A 643 29.59 -6.33 -8.99
N ALA A 644 30.44 -5.32 -9.16
CA ALA A 644 31.80 -5.31 -8.61
C ALA A 644 31.84 -4.70 -7.21
N GLY A 645 30.99 -3.69 -6.93
CA GLY A 645 30.95 -2.94 -5.66
C GLY A 645 30.33 -3.68 -4.48
N SER A 646 29.44 -4.68 -4.68
CA SER A 646 28.83 -5.45 -3.58
C SER A 646 29.75 -6.54 -2.99
N SER A 647 31.05 -6.51 -3.32
CA SER A 647 32.08 -7.39 -2.77
C SER A 647 32.56 -6.92 -1.39
N SER A 648 31.66 -6.44 -0.53
CA SER A 648 32.02 -6.13 0.85
C SER A 648 32.23 -7.43 1.63
N ASN A 649 33.42 -7.62 2.21
CA ASN A 649 33.76 -8.77 3.06
C ASN A 649 32.73 -9.05 4.18
N GLU A 650 31.94 -8.06 4.61
CA GLU A 650 30.84 -8.23 5.56
C GLU A 650 29.70 -9.14 5.05
N PHE A 651 29.43 -9.12 3.74
CA PHE A 651 28.39 -9.94 3.13
C PHE A 651 28.76 -11.44 3.14
N LEU A 652 30.04 -11.75 2.95
CA LEU A 652 30.58 -13.12 3.01
C LEU A 652 30.41 -13.73 4.40
N THR A 653 30.77 -12.98 5.44
CA THR A 653 30.56 -13.41 6.83
C THR A 653 29.08 -13.59 7.19
N SER A 654 28.18 -12.83 6.55
CA SER A 654 26.74 -13.01 6.72
C SER A 654 26.20 -14.23 5.98
N LEU A 655 26.72 -14.56 4.79
CA LEU A 655 26.32 -15.72 4.00
C LEU A 655 26.68 -17.05 4.68
N ASP A 656 27.86 -17.14 5.28
CA ASP A 656 28.28 -18.31 6.08
C ASP A 656 27.39 -18.57 7.31
N SER A 657 26.74 -17.52 7.82
CA SER A 657 25.76 -17.65 8.91
C SER A 657 24.37 -18.10 8.44
N ILE A 658 24.09 -18.01 7.13
CA ILE A 658 22.75 -18.19 6.55
C ILE A 658 22.68 -19.48 5.72
N MET A 659 23.75 -19.90 5.06
CA MET A 659 23.79 -21.11 4.23
C MET A 659 24.93 -22.03 4.61
N THR A 660 24.61 -23.32 4.77
CA THR A 660 25.66 -24.34 4.96
C THR A 660 26.19 -24.85 3.61
N PRO A 661 27.41 -25.41 3.56
CA PRO A 661 27.92 -26.06 2.34
C PRO A 661 27.00 -27.17 1.79
N HIS A 662 26.24 -27.83 2.66
CA HIS A 662 25.23 -28.83 2.27
C HIS A 662 24.04 -28.20 1.55
N ASP A 663 23.64 -26.99 1.93
CA ASP A 663 22.55 -26.26 1.27
C ASP A 663 22.93 -25.83 -0.15
N LEU A 664 24.21 -25.49 -0.37
CA LEU A 664 24.72 -25.20 -1.71
C LEU A 664 24.69 -26.45 -2.62
N GLN A 665 25.01 -27.63 -2.08
CA GLN A 665 24.91 -28.91 -2.81
C GLN A 665 23.45 -29.30 -3.13
N ARG A 666 22.52 -29.03 -2.21
CA ARG A 666 21.08 -29.22 -2.46
C ARG A 666 20.59 -28.29 -3.57
N LEU A 667 21.03 -27.02 -3.55
CA LEU A 667 20.71 -26.04 -4.60
C LEU A 667 21.29 -26.44 -5.96
N GLU A 668 22.52 -26.99 -5.98
CA GLU A 668 23.14 -27.53 -7.19
C GLU A 668 22.35 -28.71 -7.76
N SER A 669 21.96 -29.65 -6.89
CA SER A 669 21.18 -30.83 -7.27
C SER A 669 19.84 -30.41 -7.89
N TYR A 670 19.19 -29.40 -7.32
CA TYR A 670 17.97 -28.81 -7.88
C TYR A 670 18.22 -28.07 -9.21
N ALA A 671 19.27 -27.26 -9.31
CA ALA A 671 19.62 -26.51 -10.52
C ALA A 671 19.98 -27.43 -11.72
N ASN A 672 20.44 -28.65 -11.42
CA ASN A 672 20.72 -29.71 -12.38
C ASN A 672 19.50 -30.63 -12.67
N ASN A 673 18.31 -30.31 -12.14
CA ASN A 673 17.07 -31.09 -12.25
C ASN A 673 17.17 -32.50 -11.65
N LEU A 674 18.04 -32.71 -10.65
CA LEU A 674 18.22 -33.99 -9.97
C LEU A 674 17.36 -34.13 -8.70
N ALA A 675 16.74 -33.03 -8.25
CA ALA A 675 15.94 -32.97 -7.02
C ALA A 675 14.63 -32.21 -7.23
N ASP A 676 13.60 -32.56 -6.44
CA ASP A 676 12.29 -31.92 -6.46
C ASP A 676 12.25 -30.62 -5.64
N TYR A 677 11.25 -29.77 -5.90
CA TYR A 677 11.05 -28.48 -5.22
C TYR A 677 11.03 -28.57 -3.69
N HIS A 678 10.46 -29.63 -3.12
CA HIS A 678 10.38 -29.83 -1.67
C HIS A 678 11.75 -29.84 -0.99
N SER A 679 12.79 -30.30 -1.70
CA SER A 679 14.17 -30.39 -1.20
C SER A 679 14.87 -29.04 -1.02
N ILE A 680 14.32 -27.95 -1.55
CA ILE A 680 14.88 -26.61 -1.43
C ILE A 680 13.89 -25.61 -0.81
N SER A 681 12.69 -26.07 -0.46
CA SER A 681 11.57 -25.22 -0.02
C SER A 681 11.91 -24.34 1.20
N ASP A 682 12.74 -24.86 2.10
CA ASP A 682 13.32 -24.18 3.27
C ASP A 682 14.25 -23.02 2.88
N LEU A 683 15.05 -23.19 1.82
CA LEU A 683 16.04 -22.21 1.36
C LEU A 683 15.44 -21.08 0.52
N VAL A 684 14.28 -21.31 -0.13
CA VAL A 684 13.69 -20.34 -1.08
C VAL A 684 13.36 -19.01 -0.40
N LEU A 685 12.86 -19.05 0.84
CA LEU A 685 12.45 -17.84 1.57
C LEU A 685 13.65 -16.92 1.83
N ASP A 686 14.77 -17.48 2.29
CA ASP A 686 15.96 -16.70 2.60
C ASP A 686 16.65 -16.21 1.33
N LEU A 687 16.78 -17.06 0.31
CA LEU A 687 17.28 -16.63 -1.01
C LEU A 687 16.46 -15.48 -1.61
N ALA A 688 15.13 -15.55 -1.48
CA ALA A 688 14.26 -14.47 -1.93
C ALA A 688 14.49 -13.20 -1.10
N ARG A 689 14.57 -13.28 0.24
CA ARG A 689 14.82 -12.10 1.11
C ARG A 689 16.09 -11.35 0.72
N HIS A 690 17.20 -12.07 0.55
CA HIS A 690 18.48 -11.46 0.16
C HIS A 690 18.43 -10.87 -1.25
N TYR A 691 17.73 -11.52 -2.19
CA TYR A 691 17.49 -10.96 -3.52
C TYR A 691 16.72 -9.63 -3.47
N PHE A 692 15.59 -9.59 -2.74
CA PHE A 692 14.74 -8.40 -2.67
C PHE A 692 15.33 -7.25 -1.84
N ARG A 693 16.35 -7.52 -0.99
CA ARG A 693 17.17 -6.49 -0.33
C ARG A 693 18.19 -5.84 -1.27
N GLY A 694 18.41 -6.42 -2.46
CA GLY A 694 19.44 -5.95 -3.40
C GLY A 694 20.85 -6.42 -3.07
N GLU A 695 21.00 -7.38 -2.14
CA GLU A 695 22.29 -7.97 -1.78
C GLU A 695 22.80 -8.96 -2.83
N PHE A 696 21.88 -9.53 -3.62
CA PHE A 696 22.22 -10.33 -4.80
C PHE A 696 22.04 -9.51 -6.10
N PRO A 697 23.13 -8.99 -6.71
CA PRO A 697 23.10 -8.25 -7.98
C PRO A 697 22.87 -9.16 -9.21
N VAL A 698 21.85 -10.01 -9.16
CA VAL A 698 21.48 -10.95 -10.22
C VAL A 698 20.34 -10.36 -11.05
N THR A 699 20.52 -10.27 -12.36
CA THR A 699 19.46 -9.76 -13.24
C THR A 699 18.43 -10.84 -13.57
N LEU A 700 17.19 -10.66 -13.10
CA LEU A 700 16.05 -11.51 -13.40
C LEU A 700 15.09 -10.81 -14.37
N SER A 701 14.26 -11.56 -15.10
CA SER A 701 13.12 -10.93 -15.80
C SER A 701 12.01 -10.59 -14.81
N TYR A 702 11.11 -9.66 -15.15
CA TYR A 702 9.99 -9.29 -14.26
C TYR A 702 9.12 -10.50 -13.89
N VAL A 703 8.87 -11.41 -14.85
CA VAL A 703 8.12 -12.66 -14.61
C VAL A 703 8.90 -13.60 -13.69
N GLN A 704 10.22 -13.73 -13.88
CA GLN A 704 11.09 -14.53 -13.01
C GLN A 704 11.09 -14.01 -11.57
N ALA A 705 11.24 -12.71 -11.37
CA ALA A 705 11.18 -12.07 -10.06
C ALA A 705 9.79 -12.21 -9.42
N SER A 706 8.72 -12.10 -10.21
CA SER A 706 7.35 -12.31 -9.73
C SER A 706 7.13 -13.74 -9.24
N VAL A 707 7.64 -14.75 -9.97
CA VAL A 707 7.56 -16.16 -9.56
C VAL A 707 8.35 -16.39 -8.27
N LEU A 708 9.56 -15.80 -8.14
CA LEU A 708 10.36 -15.85 -6.92
C LEU A 708 9.64 -15.19 -5.74
N LEU A 709 8.94 -14.07 -5.95
CA LEU A 709 8.15 -13.41 -4.93
C LEU A 709 6.99 -14.30 -4.43
N CYS A 710 6.21 -14.89 -5.36
CA CYS A 710 5.07 -15.72 -4.98
C CYS A 710 5.49 -16.98 -4.23
N MET A 711 6.50 -17.69 -4.75
CA MET A 711 6.95 -18.97 -4.18
C MET A 711 7.83 -18.79 -2.94
N GLY A 712 8.69 -17.77 -2.94
CA GLY A 712 9.61 -17.49 -1.82
C GLY A 712 8.99 -16.61 -0.74
N LEU A 713 8.73 -15.34 -1.05
CA LEU A 713 8.28 -14.37 -0.03
C LEU A 713 6.84 -14.60 0.43
N GLN A 714 5.89 -14.86 -0.47
CA GLN A 714 4.49 -15.10 -0.09
C GLN A 714 4.20 -16.55 0.33
N GLY A 715 5.11 -17.49 0.07
CA GLY A 715 4.92 -18.91 0.37
C GLY A 715 3.63 -19.50 -0.24
N GLN A 716 3.31 -19.12 -1.47
CA GLN A 716 2.10 -19.57 -2.16
C GLN A 716 2.31 -20.89 -2.90
N ASP A 717 1.24 -21.68 -2.98
CA ASP A 717 1.26 -22.94 -3.71
C ASP A 717 1.26 -22.72 -5.23
N ILE A 718 1.80 -23.67 -5.97
CA ILE A 718 1.91 -23.59 -7.43
C ILE A 718 0.52 -23.42 -8.09
N SER A 719 -0.51 -24.09 -7.55
CA SER A 719 -1.90 -23.96 -8.02
C SER A 719 -2.45 -22.54 -7.86
N TYR A 720 -2.02 -21.82 -6.82
CA TYR A 720 -2.40 -20.42 -6.62
C TYR A 720 -1.69 -19.52 -7.63
N VAL A 721 -0.40 -19.75 -7.88
CA VAL A 721 0.39 -19.02 -8.88
C VAL A 721 -0.16 -19.22 -10.29
N GLU A 722 -0.59 -20.43 -10.63
CA GLU A 722 -1.24 -20.77 -11.91
C GLU A 722 -2.51 -19.93 -12.14
N ARG A 723 -3.39 -19.84 -11.13
CA ARG A 723 -4.61 -19.02 -11.22
C ARG A 723 -4.31 -17.52 -11.37
N GLN A 724 -3.32 -17.01 -10.64
CA GLN A 724 -2.98 -15.58 -10.61
C GLN A 724 -2.22 -15.12 -11.87
N MET A 725 -1.26 -15.92 -12.34
CA MET A 725 -0.44 -15.58 -13.50
C MET A 725 -1.06 -16.04 -14.82
N LYS A 726 -2.06 -16.94 -14.80
CA LYS A 726 -2.63 -17.59 -15.99
C LYS A 726 -1.57 -18.30 -16.83
N LEU A 727 -0.57 -18.89 -16.16
CA LEU A 727 0.52 -19.65 -16.78
C LEU A 727 0.36 -21.13 -16.42
N GLU A 728 0.69 -22.01 -17.35
CA GLU A 728 0.68 -23.46 -17.10
C GLU A 728 1.72 -23.85 -16.04
N ARG A 729 1.37 -24.83 -15.20
CA ARG A 729 2.25 -25.35 -14.14
C ARG A 729 3.68 -25.70 -14.59
N SER A 730 3.85 -26.28 -15.78
CA SER A 730 5.15 -26.65 -16.36
C SER A 730 6.04 -25.42 -16.60
N GLN A 731 5.46 -24.33 -17.06
CA GLN A 731 6.16 -23.08 -17.37
C GLN A 731 6.65 -22.42 -16.08
N ILE A 732 5.82 -22.38 -15.03
CA ILE A 732 6.17 -21.82 -13.72
C ILE A 732 7.39 -22.55 -13.13
N LEU A 733 7.38 -23.88 -13.13
CA LEU A 733 8.52 -24.68 -12.66
C LEU A 733 9.79 -24.43 -13.49
N SER A 734 9.65 -24.35 -14.82
CA SER A 734 10.79 -24.05 -15.70
C SER A 734 11.41 -22.68 -15.43
N LEU A 735 10.58 -21.67 -15.13
CA LEU A 735 11.03 -20.32 -14.79
C LEU A 735 11.72 -20.30 -13.43
N PHE A 736 11.17 -21.01 -12.46
CA PHE A 736 11.73 -21.13 -11.12
C PHE A 736 13.10 -21.84 -11.13
N ILE A 737 13.25 -22.94 -11.88
CA ILE A 737 14.55 -23.62 -12.07
C ILE A 737 15.58 -22.66 -12.70
N LYS A 738 15.18 -21.87 -13.70
CA LYS A 738 16.06 -20.85 -14.31
C LYS A 738 16.52 -19.79 -13.31
N VAL A 739 15.64 -19.37 -12.40
CA VAL A 739 16.00 -18.42 -11.32
C VAL A 739 17.01 -19.06 -10.37
N MET A 740 16.73 -20.27 -9.89
CA MET A 740 17.63 -20.97 -8.97
C MET A 740 19.00 -21.23 -9.59
N LYS A 741 19.06 -21.58 -10.88
CA LYS A 741 20.32 -21.73 -11.61
C LYS A 741 21.14 -20.43 -11.67
N LYS A 742 20.47 -19.28 -11.81
CA LYS A 742 21.15 -17.97 -11.81
C LYS A 742 21.68 -17.62 -10.41
N LEU A 743 20.88 -17.83 -9.37
CA LEU A 743 21.29 -17.59 -7.98
C LEU A 743 22.45 -18.52 -7.58
N TYR A 744 22.36 -19.81 -7.91
CA TYR A 744 23.43 -20.78 -7.68
C TYR A 744 24.74 -20.36 -8.37
N LYS A 745 24.70 -19.95 -9.65
CA LYS A 745 25.90 -19.48 -10.36
C LYS A 745 26.56 -18.30 -9.68
N TYR A 746 25.77 -17.37 -9.14
CA TYR A 746 26.28 -16.22 -8.41
C TYR A 746 26.94 -16.65 -7.09
N LEU A 747 26.24 -17.45 -6.26
CA LEU A 747 26.76 -17.96 -5.00
C LEU A 747 28.02 -18.82 -5.20
N TYR A 748 28.04 -19.66 -6.23
CA TYR A 748 29.21 -20.45 -6.59
C TYR A 748 30.39 -19.56 -7.01
N SER A 749 30.16 -18.47 -7.76
CA SER A 749 31.22 -17.53 -8.14
C SER A 749 31.82 -16.80 -6.94
N ILE A 750 31.02 -16.56 -5.90
CA ILE A 750 31.47 -15.98 -4.64
C ILE A 750 32.31 -17.01 -3.86
N ALA A 751 31.77 -18.20 -3.65
CA ALA A 751 32.46 -19.28 -2.94
C ALA A 751 33.77 -19.66 -3.65
N ALA A 752 33.80 -19.67 -4.98
CA ALA A 752 35.00 -19.90 -5.76
C ALA A 752 36.06 -18.81 -5.55
N LYS A 753 35.67 -17.52 -5.51
CA LYS A 753 36.58 -16.41 -5.20
C LYS A 753 37.14 -16.50 -3.78
N GLU A 754 36.34 -16.97 -2.83
CA GLU A 754 36.78 -17.20 -1.45
C GLU A 754 37.80 -18.35 -1.37
N ILE A 755 37.53 -19.46 -2.06
CA ILE A 755 38.48 -20.57 -2.20
C ILE A 755 39.77 -20.11 -2.88
N GLU A 756 39.68 -19.29 -3.95
CA GLU A 756 40.86 -18.67 -4.59
C GLU A 756 41.64 -17.72 -3.67
N SER A 757 40.96 -17.04 -2.73
CA SER A 757 41.60 -16.15 -1.76
C SER A 757 42.27 -16.90 -0.60
N THR A 758 41.74 -18.07 -0.23
CA THR A 758 42.23 -18.93 0.85
C THR A 758 43.26 -19.96 0.38
N LEU A 759 43.30 -20.26 -0.93
CA LEU A 759 44.38 -21.04 -1.54
C LEU A 759 45.71 -20.31 -1.33
N PRO A 760 46.77 -20.99 -0.84
CA PRO A 760 48.07 -20.38 -0.71
C PRO A 760 48.56 -19.96 -2.09
N ARG A 761 48.58 -18.66 -2.36
CA ARG A 761 49.22 -18.12 -3.56
C ARG A 761 50.68 -18.51 -3.50
N ILE A 762 51.11 -19.39 -4.40
CA ILE A 762 52.55 -19.61 -4.64
C ILE A 762 53.11 -18.22 -4.92
N LYS A 763 54.03 -17.73 -4.07
CA LYS A 763 54.68 -16.44 -4.30
C LYS A 763 55.22 -16.47 -5.72
N GLN A 764 54.62 -15.70 -6.63
CA GLN A 764 55.32 -15.36 -7.86
C GLN A 764 56.63 -14.71 -7.42
N VAL A 765 57.74 -15.38 -7.70
CA VAL A 765 59.06 -14.78 -7.58
C VAL A 765 59.06 -13.63 -8.58
N VAL A 766 58.75 -12.43 -8.10
CA VAL A 766 58.96 -11.20 -8.86
C VAL A 766 60.48 -11.06 -8.93
N MET A 767 61.05 -11.43 -10.08
CA MET A 767 62.45 -11.13 -10.42
C MET A 767 62.57 -9.61 -10.55
N LYS A 768 62.71 -8.91 -9.42
CA LYS A 768 63.18 -7.53 -9.42
C LYS A 768 64.67 -7.57 -9.78
N PRO A 769 65.16 -6.68 -10.67
CA PRO A 769 66.60 -6.53 -10.86
C PRO A 769 67.22 -6.24 -9.49
N HIS A 770 68.24 -7.00 -9.12
CA HIS A 770 69.00 -6.71 -7.91
C HIS A 770 69.59 -5.29 -8.05
N GLU A 771 69.49 -4.44 -7.02
CA GLU A 771 70.05 -3.07 -7.05
C GLU A 771 71.59 -3.05 -7.12
N ILE A 772 72.21 -4.21 -7.00
CA ILE A 772 73.66 -4.41 -6.95
C ILE A 772 74.03 -5.14 -8.24
N SER A 773 75.06 -4.64 -8.93
CA SER A 773 75.54 -5.28 -10.15
C SER A 773 76.09 -6.67 -9.83
N LEU A 774 76.03 -7.59 -10.80
CA LEU A 774 76.52 -8.96 -10.62
C LEU A 774 78.02 -8.98 -10.23
N ASP A 775 78.78 -7.99 -10.69
CA ASP A 775 80.19 -7.80 -10.35
C ASP A 775 80.38 -7.35 -8.89
N ASP A 776 79.50 -6.50 -8.36
CA ASP A 776 79.55 -6.07 -6.96
C ASP A 776 79.14 -7.19 -5.99
N ASP A 777 78.16 -8.03 -6.37
CA ASP A 777 77.76 -9.19 -5.58
C ASP A 777 78.85 -10.29 -5.60
N LEU A 778 79.47 -10.52 -6.76
CA LEU A 778 80.65 -11.40 -6.86
C LEU A 778 81.84 -10.87 -6.05
N ASN A 779 82.07 -9.56 -6.03
CA ASN A 779 83.15 -8.95 -5.23
C ASN A 779 82.88 -9.01 -3.73
N THR A 780 81.64 -8.84 -3.27
CA THR A 780 81.28 -9.03 -1.86
C THR A 780 81.33 -10.50 -1.45
N GLY A 781 80.93 -11.41 -2.34
CA GLY A 781 81.12 -12.85 -2.19
C GLY A 781 82.60 -13.24 -2.12
N ALA A 782 83.43 -12.69 -3.01
CA ALA A 782 84.88 -12.89 -3.01
C ALA A 782 85.52 -12.36 -1.72
N LYS A 783 85.13 -11.18 -1.23
CA LYS A 783 85.58 -10.65 0.07
C LYS A 783 85.16 -11.54 1.24
N LYS A 784 83.92 -12.04 1.26
CA LYS A 784 83.48 -12.98 2.31
C LYS A 784 84.22 -14.30 2.26
N VAL A 785 84.55 -14.81 1.07
CA VAL A 785 85.36 -16.02 0.90
C VAL A 785 86.82 -15.75 1.27
N GLU A 786 87.39 -14.60 0.94
CA GLU A 786 88.72 -14.18 1.38
C GLU A 786 88.77 -13.99 2.89
N ASP A 787 87.74 -13.41 3.52
CA ASP A 787 87.65 -13.24 4.96
C ASP A 787 87.41 -14.58 5.66
N GLU A 788 86.61 -15.49 5.09
CA GLU A 788 86.50 -16.87 5.57
C GLU A 788 87.79 -17.66 5.37
N MET A 789 88.50 -17.47 4.26
CA MET A 789 89.80 -18.09 4.00
C MET A 789 90.87 -17.51 4.92
N LYS A 790 90.83 -16.20 5.23
CA LYS A 790 91.69 -15.56 6.22
C LYS A 790 91.39 -16.09 7.62
N ALA A 791 90.12 -16.14 8.03
CA ALA A 791 89.72 -16.71 9.31
C ALA A 791 90.04 -18.21 9.44
N LYS A 792 89.88 -18.98 8.35
CA LYS A 792 90.29 -20.41 8.30
C LYS A 792 91.82 -20.57 8.23
N SER A 793 92.55 -19.64 7.62
CA SER A 793 94.02 -19.64 7.59
C SER A 793 94.65 -19.21 8.91
N GLU A 794 94.03 -18.26 9.63
CA GLU A 794 94.42 -17.85 10.99
C GLU A 794 94.08 -18.96 12.00
N GLY A 795 93.05 -19.77 11.76
CA GLY A 795 92.71 -20.95 12.57
C GLY A 795 93.47 -22.23 12.24
N LEU A 796 94.21 -22.30 11.12
CA LEU A 796 95.03 -23.47 10.74
C LEU A 796 96.54 -23.26 10.96
N LEU A 797 96.97 -22.05 11.31
CA LEU A 797 98.38 -21.70 11.56
C LEU A 797 98.61 -21.50 13.06
N ASP A 798 98.60 -22.58 13.84
CA ASP A 798 99.12 -22.55 15.21
C ASP A 798 100.61 -22.17 15.17
N PRO A 799 101.03 -21.03 15.74
CA PRO A 799 102.44 -20.61 15.72
C PRO A 799 103.36 -21.59 16.46
N GLU A 800 102.81 -22.48 17.31
CA GLU A 800 103.55 -23.54 18.02
C GLU A 800 103.82 -24.78 17.14
N ALA A 801 103.02 -25.04 16.10
CA ALA A 801 103.24 -26.16 15.17
C ALA A 801 104.26 -25.83 14.07
N LEU A 802 104.44 -24.54 13.74
CA LEU A 802 105.46 -24.05 12.81
C LEU A 802 106.85 -23.89 13.46
N GLN A 803 106.93 -23.80 14.78
CA GLN A 803 108.21 -23.83 15.53
C GLN A 803 108.92 -25.19 15.43
N GLN A 804 108.20 -26.26 15.08
CA GLN A 804 108.77 -27.61 14.91
C GLN A 804 109.53 -27.79 13.57
N TYR A 805 109.38 -26.82 12.65
CA TYR A 805 110.12 -26.74 11.39
C TYR A 805 110.95 -25.45 11.27
N ALA A 806 111.03 -24.66 12.35
CA ALA A 806 111.85 -23.46 12.39
C ALA A 806 113.34 -23.85 12.39
N ILE A 807 114.00 -23.62 11.27
CA ILE A 807 115.46 -23.58 11.19
C ILE A 807 115.89 -22.34 11.97
N VAL A 808 116.61 -22.53 13.08
CA VAL A 808 117.12 -21.41 13.87
C VAL A 808 118.16 -20.68 13.03
N ASP A 809 117.80 -19.48 12.59
CA ASP A 809 118.65 -18.56 11.85
C ASP A 809 119.84 -18.15 12.73
N LYS A 810 120.95 -18.88 12.58
CA LYS A 810 122.27 -18.43 13.00
C LYS A 810 123.11 -18.38 11.73
N GLU A 811 123.28 -17.19 11.19
CA GLU A 811 124.15 -16.89 10.04
C GLU A 811 125.57 -17.48 10.19
N ALA A 812 125.99 -17.78 11.43
CA ALA A 812 127.26 -18.44 11.76
C ALA A 812 127.41 -19.93 11.35
N ASP A 813 126.32 -20.70 11.17
CA ASP A 813 126.38 -22.12 10.76
C ASP A 813 126.29 -22.29 9.23
N PHE A 814 125.64 -21.34 8.53
CA PHE A 814 125.66 -21.26 7.06
C PHE A 814 127.03 -20.80 6.54
N GLU A 815 127.70 -19.87 7.22
CA GLU A 815 129.08 -19.47 6.87
C GLU A 815 130.10 -20.60 7.02
N LYS A 816 129.95 -21.50 8.01
CA LYS A 816 130.79 -22.71 8.14
C LYS A 816 130.51 -23.77 7.08
N ALA A 817 129.29 -23.83 6.55
CA ALA A 817 128.95 -24.72 5.43
C ALA A 817 129.43 -24.19 4.06
N LEU A 818 129.69 -22.88 3.94
CA LEU A 818 130.17 -22.22 2.73
C LEU A 818 131.69 -21.96 2.68
N GLN A 819 132.41 -22.02 3.81
CA GLN A 819 133.87 -21.76 3.88
C GLN A 819 134.78 -22.95 3.53
N ASN A 820 134.24 -24.14 3.22
CA ASN A 820 135.03 -25.22 2.62
C ASN A 820 134.93 -25.15 1.08
N GLY A 821 135.77 -24.30 0.48
CA GLY A 821 135.97 -24.27 -0.96
C GLY A 821 136.52 -25.59 -1.50
N GLY A 822 135.72 -26.30 -2.29
CA GLY A 822 136.17 -27.50 -3.03
C GLY A 822 135.05 -28.35 -3.61
N LYS A 823 134.72 -28.13 -4.89
CA LYS A 823 133.89 -28.97 -5.80
C LYS A 823 132.48 -29.38 -5.31
N LEU A 824 131.47 -28.66 -5.80
CA LEU A 824 130.05 -29.02 -5.76
C LEU A 824 129.76 -30.29 -6.60
N PRO A 825 129.10 -31.33 -6.07
CA PRO A 825 128.49 -32.39 -6.87
C PRO A 825 127.13 -31.96 -7.46
N ALA A 826 126.82 -32.46 -8.65
CA ALA A 826 125.75 -31.98 -9.55
C ALA A 826 124.28 -32.22 -9.11
N SER A 827 124.00 -32.39 -7.82
CA SER A 827 122.62 -32.58 -7.30
C SER A 827 122.13 -31.53 -6.29
N GLY A 828 122.90 -30.46 -6.05
CA GLY A 828 122.39 -29.19 -5.47
C GLY A 828 121.72 -29.25 -4.10
N LEU A 829 121.93 -30.30 -3.28
CA LEU A 829 121.27 -30.49 -1.99
C LEU A 829 122.29 -30.52 -0.83
N ILE A 830 122.13 -29.61 0.13
CA ILE A 830 122.91 -29.52 1.38
C ILE A 830 121.95 -29.82 2.54
N SER A 831 122.32 -30.75 3.42
CA SER A 831 121.50 -31.23 4.54
C SER A 831 122.11 -30.79 5.89
N VAL A 832 121.30 -30.16 6.74
CA VAL A 832 121.67 -29.70 8.09
C VAL A 832 120.88 -30.52 9.14
N LYS A 833 121.55 -31.06 10.16
CA LYS A 833 120.93 -31.91 11.19
C LYS A 833 120.15 -31.09 12.21
N SER A 834 118.87 -31.39 12.42
CA SER A 834 118.10 -30.91 13.57
C SER A 834 118.41 -31.74 14.82
N ALA A 835 118.63 -31.09 15.95
CA ALA A 835 118.96 -31.73 17.22
C ALA A 835 117.87 -31.47 18.26
N LYS A 836 116.95 -32.43 18.45
CA LYS A 836 116.53 -32.93 19.77
C LYS A 836 115.58 -34.12 19.67
N SER A 837 115.60 -34.90 20.75
CA SER A 837 115.40 -36.34 20.84
C SER A 837 114.05 -36.77 21.40
N LYS A 838 113.42 -37.73 20.71
CA LYS A 838 112.55 -38.86 21.13
C LYS A 838 111.88 -38.87 22.52
N THR A 839 110.58 -39.20 22.48
CA THR A 839 109.94 -40.28 23.25
C THR A 839 108.69 -40.73 22.45
N GLU A 840 108.76 -41.78 21.61
CA GLU A 840 108.40 -43.21 21.86
C GLU A 840 107.02 -43.42 22.51
N LYS A 841 106.09 -44.31 22.07
CA LYS A 841 105.98 -45.30 20.97
C LYS A 841 104.52 -45.83 20.94
N TYR A 842 104.03 -46.19 19.75
CA TYR A 842 103.16 -47.33 19.35
C TYR A 842 102.31 -48.07 20.42
N GLY A 843 101.06 -48.51 20.22
CA GLY A 843 100.24 -48.73 19.03
C GLY A 843 99.31 -49.96 19.23
N LYS A 844 98.12 -49.92 18.62
CA LYS A 844 97.23 -51.02 18.15
C LYS A 844 96.63 -52.08 19.11
N ASN A 845 95.31 -52.20 18.98
CA ASN A 845 94.46 -53.40 18.71
C ASN A 845 93.53 -53.99 19.81
N LYS A 846 92.32 -54.33 19.33
CA LYS A 846 91.35 -55.39 19.70
C LYS A 846 90.14 -55.10 20.62
N ASP A 847 88.97 -55.34 20.01
CA ASP A 847 87.82 -56.17 20.42
C ASP A 847 87.10 -56.03 21.78
N HIS A 848 85.78 -55.85 21.63
CA HIS A 848 84.63 -56.47 22.33
C HIS A 848 84.11 -56.01 23.71
N LYS A 849 82.78 -55.73 23.67
CA LYS A 849 81.66 -56.14 24.56
C LYS A 849 81.26 -55.28 25.77
N GLU A 850 80.00 -54.80 25.72
CA GLU A 850 78.84 -55.15 26.61
C GLU A 850 78.86 -54.36 27.93
N SER A 851 77.78 -53.78 28.48
CA SER A 851 76.34 -54.00 28.53
C SER A 851 75.73 -52.69 29.12
N GLY A 852 74.46 -52.31 29.11
CA GLY A 852 73.18 -52.89 28.74
C GLY A 852 72.09 -52.10 29.45
N LYS A 853 70.90 -51.93 28.86
CA LYS A 853 69.61 -52.21 29.52
C LYS A 853 68.44 -52.05 28.54
N LYS A 854 67.46 -52.93 28.77
CA LYS A 854 66.34 -53.33 27.93
C LYS A 854 65.04 -53.06 28.70
N ARG A 855 63.93 -52.92 27.95
CA ARG A 855 62.50 -53.13 28.34
C ARG A 855 61.84 -52.03 29.20
N GLY A 856 60.54 -51.71 29.05
CA GLY A 856 59.43 -52.28 28.27
C GLY A 856 58.29 -51.24 28.15
N LYS A 857 57.44 -51.31 27.12
CA LYS A 857 56.11 -51.99 27.00
C LYS A 857 54.91 -51.07 27.27
N ASP A 858 54.03 -51.03 26.26
CA ASP A 858 52.56 -50.93 26.23
C ASP A 858 51.81 -49.97 27.19
N HIS A 859 51.05 -49.00 26.65
CA HIS A 859 49.58 -49.11 26.48
C HIS A 859 48.89 -47.78 26.13
N GLN A 860 47.75 -47.93 25.45
CA GLN A 860 46.63 -47.00 25.24
C GLN A 860 46.26 -46.15 26.47
N GLY A 861 45.61 -44.99 26.23
CA GLY A 861 44.68 -44.44 27.22
C GLY A 861 44.45 -42.93 27.16
N SER A 862 43.36 -42.55 26.51
CA SER A 862 42.32 -41.63 26.99
C SER A 862 42.67 -40.32 27.73
N ARG A 863 42.02 -39.26 27.21
CA ARG A 863 41.25 -38.25 27.95
C ARG A 863 41.94 -37.46 29.08
N SER A 864 41.97 -36.16 28.79
CA SER A 864 41.28 -35.10 29.53
C SER A 864 42.14 -34.11 30.32
N ASN A 865 41.82 -32.87 30.00
CA ASN A 865 41.56 -31.75 30.88
C ASN A 865 42.71 -30.94 31.47
N LYS A 866 42.56 -29.65 31.13
CA LYS A 866 42.65 -28.46 31.96
C LYS A 866 44.02 -27.81 32.13
N LYS A 867 44.05 -26.65 31.48
CA LYS A 867 44.19 -25.30 32.05
C LYS A 867 45.58 -24.68 31.98
N LYS A 868 45.52 -23.44 31.45
CA LYS A 868 46.40 -22.28 31.68
C LYS A 868 47.78 -22.43 31.02
N LYS A 869 48.28 -21.48 30.23
CA LYS A 869 48.13 -20.02 30.20
C LYS A 869 48.68 -19.55 28.84
N GLN A 870 48.11 -18.43 28.36
CA GLN A 870 48.47 -17.63 27.17
C GLN A 870 48.07 -18.20 25.82
#